data_AF-A0A182JET4-F1
#
_entry.id   AF-A0A182JET4-F1
#
_cell.length_a   1.000
_cell.length_b   1.000
_cell.length_c   1.000
_cell.angle_alpha   90.00
_cell.angle_beta   90.00
_cell.angle_gamma   90.00
#
_symmetry.space_group_name_H-M   'P 1'
#
loop_
_entity.id
_entity.type
_entity.pdbx_description
1 polymer ?
#
loop_
_entity_poly.entity_id
_entity_poly.type
_entity_poly.pdbx_seq_one_letter_code
_entity_poly.pdbx_strand_id
1 'polypeptide(L)'
;MTKFGTESIIVETRRKIITPAFHFKILDQFMDVFNEEADILIAKLEKHIGKSEFDIYDYVTLYALDSICATSMGVRIHAQDDPNNEYVQAVKQMSNFFLRHMFSPLRQFPVLFFLHPFSRERGRVIQKLHHFTNSVIESRRKQLEQEQRLGTVEFDVNEDQMYSKRKNTFLDQLLKVTVGGKPLSTAAIREEVDTFMFAGHDTTTSGISFAILHLAKHPDVQQRLYEEIDRMLGINKKTSLLTNAMLQEMKYLDMVVKESLRLVPPVPLIARKLLEDMEINGVIIPAGTSISIKIFNIHRNPSVFPDPERFDPERFSEANEIKRGPYDYIPFSAGSRNCIGQKYALLEMKVTIVKLLASYRILPVTLLFCYAAYQLYRYQQHRRQLLAIRDKFGGPNSDYFLGTFYMFKNKSIPDIFDIVTGLHKRYGPDVAIIGAFNDLVLDLSSTKNVEKVLLAKSTKKSFVYDYLEPWLGTGLLISFGEKWFQRRKIITPAFHFKILDQFMDVFNEEADILISKLEKHVGKSEFDIYDYVTLYALDSICATSMGVRIHAQDDPNNEYVQAVKQMSNFFLRRVFSLLRQFPALFFLYPFAREQGRVIQKLHHFTNSVIESRRNQLALEQRLGTVEFDVNEDQMYSKRKNTFLDQLLKVTVDGKPLSTAAIREEVDTFMFEGHDTTTSGISFTILNLAKHQDIQQKLFEEIDQMLGAHAKTTTLTSALLQEMKYLDMVVKESLRLVPPLLASYRILPGESAKRIRYKTDLVIRPTEGIPVKLEKRSGI
;
A
#
# COMPACT_ATOMS: atom_id res chain seq x y z
N MET A 1 42.81 15.57 -38.28
CA MET A 1 41.48 15.59 -38.91
C MET A 1 41.24 14.46 -39.94
N THR A 2 42.28 13.91 -40.61
CA THR A 2 42.12 12.92 -41.70
C THR A 2 41.72 11.49 -41.30
N LYS A 3 42.00 11.04 -40.07
CA LYS A 3 41.70 9.66 -39.60
C LYS A 3 40.23 9.44 -39.21
N PHE A 4 39.54 10.49 -38.73
CA PHE A 4 38.14 10.41 -38.29
C PHE A 4 37.14 10.53 -39.46
N GLY A 5 37.47 11.32 -40.49
CA GLY A 5 36.64 11.43 -41.69
C GLY A 5 36.57 10.14 -42.50
N THR A 6 37.68 9.37 -42.55
CA THR A 6 37.73 8.06 -43.22
C THR A 6 36.92 7.00 -42.48
N GLU A 7 36.94 6.96 -41.15
CA GLU A 7 36.11 6.05 -40.34
C GLU A 7 34.60 6.33 -40.50
N SER A 8 34.19 7.60 -40.57
CA SER A 8 32.77 7.97 -40.76
C SER A 8 32.21 7.45 -42.09
N ILE A 9 32.99 7.61 -43.18
CA ILE A 9 32.62 7.14 -44.53
C ILE A 9 32.54 5.62 -44.56
N ILE A 10 33.50 4.92 -43.94
CA ILE A 10 33.50 3.45 -43.88
C ILE A 10 32.25 2.92 -43.17
N VAL A 11 31.88 3.49 -42.02
CA VAL A 11 30.68 3.06 -41.28
C VAL A 11 29.39 3.36 -42.04
N GLU A 12 29.30 4.51 -42.72
CA GLU A 12 28.13 4.84 -43.54
C GLU A 12 27.97 3.91 -44.73
N THR A 13 29.07 3.61 -45.44
CA THR A 13 29.08 2.66 -46.55
C THR A 13 28.72 1.24 -46.10
N ARG A 14 29.33 0.75 -45.00
CA ARG A 14 28.99 -0.57 -44.43
C ARG A 14 27.52 -0.62 -44.00
N ARG A 15 26.98 0.42 -43.37
CA ARG A 15 25.57 0.48 -42.96
C ARG A 15 24.62 0.46 -44.15
N LYS A 16 24.95 1.12 -45.26
CA LYS A 16 24.14 1.06 -46.50
C LYS A 16 24.09 -0.36 -47.08
N ILE A 17 25.21 -1.09 -47.05
CA ILE A 17 25.29 -2.49 -47.51
C ILE A 17 24.42 -3.42 -46.65
N ILE A 18 24.39 -3.19 -45.33
CA ILE A 18 23.81 -4.14 -44.37
C ILE A 18 22.31 -3.91 -44.11
N THR A 19 21.85 -2.66 -44.20
CA THR A 19 20.44 -2.30 -43.90
C THR A 19 19.40 -3.16 -44.64
N PRO A 20 19.57 -3.50 -45.93
CA PRO A 20 18.63 -4.35 -46.66
C PRO A 20 18.39 -5.73 -46.02
N ALA A 21 19.39 -6.32 -45.33
CA ALA A 21 19.26 -7.62 -44.66
C ALA A 21 18.22 -7.65 -43.53
N PHE A 22 17.86 -6.49 -42.98
CA PHE A 22 16.90 -6.35 -41.88
C PHE A 22 15.59 -5.67 -42.31
N HIS A 23 15.33 -5.63 -43.62
CA HIS A 23 14.08 -5.12 -44.16
C HIS A 23 12.90 -6.03 -43.76
N PHE A 24 11.70 -5.46 -43.56
CA PHE A 24 10.54 -6.19 -43.00
C PHE A 24 10.20 -7.47 -43.77
N LYS A 25 10.31 -7.44 -45.10
CA LYS A 25 10.06 -8.60 -45.97
C LYS A 25 11.03 -9.77 -45.76
N ILE A 26 12.20 -9.54 -45.17
CA ILE A 26 13.17 -10.60 -44.79
C ILE A 26 12.85 -11.09 -43.38
N LEU A 27 12.53 -10.18 -42.45
CA LEU A 27 12.17 -10.53 -41.07
C LEU A 27 10.97 -11.47 -40.99
N ASP A 28 9.99 -11.34 -41.91
CA ASP A 28 8.86 -12.29 -41.97
C ASP A 28 9.30 -13.74 -42.22
N GLN A 29 10.43 -13.95 -42.91
CA GLN A 29 10.99 -15.29 -43.18
C GLN A 29 11.68 -15.87 -41.95
N PHE A 30 12.08 -15.03 -41.01
CA PHE A 30 12.68 -15.47 -39.75
C PHE A 30 11.65 -15.99 -38.76
N MET A 31 10.37 -15.74 -38.98
CA MET A 31 9.29 -16.24 -38.11
C MET A 31 9.30 -17.76 -38.01
N ASP A 32 9.52 -18.49 -39.10
CA ASP A 32 9.57 -19.96 -39.07
C ASP A 32 10.70 -20.45 -38.16
N VAL A 33 11.88 -19.83 -38.29
CA VAL A 33 13.05 -20.13 -37.45
C VAL A 33 12.78 -19.77 -35.99
N PHE A 34 12.22 -18.60 -35.71
CA PHE A 34 11.90 -18.20 -34.34
C PHE A 34 10.91 -19.14 -33.66
N ASN A 35 9.89 -19.61 -34.39
CA ASN A 35 8.94 -20.58 -33.87
C ASN A 35 9.63 -21.92 -33.57
N GLU A 36 10.40 -22.44 -34.51
CA GLU A 36 11.12 -23.71 -34.36
C GLU A 36 12.11 -23.68 -33.19
N GLU A 37 12.98 -22.67 -33.14
CA GLU A 37 13.98 -22.54 -32.08
C GLU A 37 13.32 -22.30 -30.71
N ALA A 38 12.18 -21.59 -30.67
CA ALA A 38 11.41 -21.41 -29.44
C ALA A 38 10.76 -22.72 -29.00
N ASP A 39 10.23 -23.53 -29.91
CA ASP A 39 9.65 -24.84 -29.59
C ASP A 39 10.73 -25.80 -29.02
N ILE A 40 11.97 -25.75 -29.54
CA ILE A 40 13.12 -26.47 -28.97
C ILE A 40 13.42 -25.98 -27.54
N LEU A 41 13.41 -24.66 -27.32
CA LEU A 41 13.60 -24.07 -25.99
C LEU A 41 12.51 -24.57 -25.02
N ILE A 42 11.24 -24.51 -25.40
CA ILE A 42 10.11 -25.01 -24.60
C ILE A 42 10.31 -26.48 -24.24
N ALA A 43 10.61 -27.35 -25.21
CA ALA A 43 10.85 -28.77 -24.97
C ALA A 43 12.00 -29.04 -23.99
N LYS A 44 13.05 -28.19 -23.99
CA LYS A 44 14.15 -28.28 -23.03
C LYS A 44 13.74 -27.86 -21.63
N LEU A 45 12.94 -26.81 -21.50
CA LEU A 45 12.42 -26.32 -20.22
C LEU A 45 11.43 -27.28 -19.56
N GLU A 46 10.73 -28.08 -20.36
CA GLU A 46 9.79 -29.11 -19.92
C GLU A 46 10.41 -30.11 -18.94
N LYS A 47 11.72 -30.39 -19.08
CA LYS A 47 12.49 -31.29 -18.21
C LYS A 47 12.66 -30.76 -16.78
N HIS A 48 12.37 -29.48 -16.53
CA HIS A 48 12.49 -28.83 -15.22
C HIS A 48 11.16 -28.69 -14.48
N ILE A 49 10.04 -29.08 -15.10
CA ILE A 49 8.73 -29.03 -14.45
C ILE A 49 8.71 -29.95 -13.23
N GLY A 50 8.31 -29.40 -12.09
CA GLY A 50 8.24 -30.13 -10.81
C GLY A 50 9.60 -30.40 -10.14
N LYS A 51 10.70 -29.82 -10.66
CA LYS A 51 12.04 -29.89 -10.05
C LYS A 51 12.38 -28.61 -9.27
N SER A 52 13.62 -28.52 -8.78
CA SER A 52 14.17 -27.32 -8.12
C SER A 52 14.29 -26.13 -9.08
N GLU A 53 14.48 -24.96 -8.49
CA GLU A 53 14.77 -23.72 -9.22
C GLU A 53 15.98 -23.85 -10.15
N PHE A 54 15.92 -23.17 -11.29
CA PHE A 54 17.00 -23.13 -12.27
C PHE A 54 17.10 -21.74 -12.92
N ASP A 55 18.26 -21.42 -13.48
CA ASP A 55 18.49 -20.18 -14.22
C ASP A 55 18.08 -20.36 -15.69
N ILE A 56 17.11 -19.57 -16.15
CA ILE A 56 16.64 -19.58 -17.53
C ILE A 56 17.59 -18.82 -18.48
N TYR A 57 18.46 -17.96 -17.95
CA TYR A 57 19.31 -17.06 -18.74
C TYR A 57 20.21 -17.84 -19.70
N ASP A 58 20.79 -18.96 -19.24
CA ASP A 58 21.67 -19.81 -20.07
C ASP A 58 20.92 -20.47 -21.22
N TYR A 59 19.69 -20.94 -20.98
CA TYR A 59 18.85 -21.54 -22.02
C TYR A 59 18.46 -20.51 -23.09
N VAL A 60 18.07 -19.30 -22.65
CA VAL A 60 17.74 -18.20 -23.56
C VAL A 60 18.98 -17.75 -24.35
N THR A 61 20.17 -17.80 -23.74
CA THR A 61 21.43 -17.46 -24.42
C THR A 61 21.70 -18.37 -25.62
N LEU A 62 21.52 -19.67 -25.42
CA LEU A 62 21.73 -20.67 -26.48
C LEU A 62 20.64 -20.56 -27.56
N TYR A 63 19.39 -20.33 -27.17
CA TYR A 63 18.28 -20.06 -28.09
C TYR A 63 18.55 -18.84 -28.99
N ALA A 64 18.98 -17.72 -28.40
CA ALA A 64 19.25 -16.50 -29.16
C ALA A 64 20.45 -16.68 -30.10
N LEU A 65 21.46 -17.47 -29.68
CA LEU A 65 22.60 -17.80 -30.52
C LEU A 65 22.21 -18.67 -31.72
N ASP A 66 21.38 -19.70 -31.51
CA ASP A 66 20.85 -20.51 -32.61
C ASP A 66 19.99 -19.67 -33.56
N SER A 67 19.12 -18.84 -33.00
CA SER A 67 18.24 -17.96 -33.77
C SER A 67 19.02 -17.02 -34.69
N ILE A 68 20.06 -16.33 -34.19
CA ILE A 68 20.86 -15.42 -35.03
C ILE A 68 21.71 -16.17 -36.07
N CYS A 69 22.23 -17.35 -35.73
CA CYS A 69 23.01 -18.17 -36.68
C CYS A 69 22.11 -18.69 -37.80
N ALA A 70 20.93 -19.19 -37.47
CA ALA A 70 19.98 -19.75 -38.42
C ALA A 70 19.39 -18.67 -39.35
N THR A 71 19.03 -17.51 -38.80
CA THR A 71 18.39 -16.43 -39.55
C THR A 71 19.39 -15.58 -40.35
N SER A 72 20.36 -14.97 -39.66
CA SER A 72 21.23 -13.94 -40.22
C SER A 72 22.50 -14.51 -40.82
N MET A 73 23.02 -15.62 -40.28
CA MET A 73 24.20 -16.30 -40.84
C MET A 73 23.83 -17.42 -41.82
N GLY A 74 22.59 -17.90 -41.80
CA GLY A 74 22.12 -18.98 -42.66
C GLY A 74 22.71 -20.35 -42.31
N VAL A 75 23.15 -20.56 -41.07
CA VAL A 75 23.78 -21.81 -40.60
C VAL A 75 23.08 -22.28 -39.32
N ARG A 76 22.61 -23.53 -39.30
CA ARG A 76 22.11 -24.18 -38.08
C ARG A 76 23.29 -24.79 -37.32
N ILE A 77 23.45 -24.43 -36.05
CA ILE A 77 24.58 -24.89 -35.22
C ILE A 77 24.14 -25.75 -34.03
N HIS A 78 22.84 -25.77 -33.71
CA HIS A 78 22.26 -26.56 -32.61
C HIS A 78 22.91 -26.25 -31.25
N ALA A 79 23.21 -24.98 -30.99
CA ALA A 79 23.80 -24.50 -29.74
C ALA A 79 22.96 -24.88 -28.51
N GLN A 80 21.64 -24.93 -28.61
CA GLN A 80 20.76 -25.33 -27.51
C GLN A 80 21.04 -26.76 -27.01
N ASP A 81 21.65 -27.64 -27.82
CA ASP A 81 22.05 -29.01 -27.44
C ASP A 81 23.36 -29.07 -26.66
N ASP A 82 24.13 -27.99 -26.61
CA ASP A 82 25.41 -27.89 -25.90
C ASP A 82 25.35 -26.84 -24.77
N PRO A 83 25.01 -27.23 -23.54
CA PRO A 83 25.01 -26.33 -22.38
C PRO A 83 26.37 -25.68 -22.08
N ASN A 84 27.47 -26.27 -22.56
CA ASN A 84 28.83 -25.79 -22.32
C ASN A 84 29.44 -25.10 -23.55
N ASN A 85 28.60 -24.58 -24.45
CA ASN A 85 29.01 -23.95 -25.71
C ASN A 85 30.19 -22.98 -25.51
N GLU A 86 31.32 -23.30 -26.16
CA GLU A 86 32.58 -22.59 -25.96
C GLU A 86 32.50 -21.11 -26.38
N TYR A 87 31.73 -20.81 -27.42
CA TYR A 87 31.54 -19.43 -27.89
C TYR A 87 30.79 -18.59 -26.86
N VAL A 88 29.68 -19.09 -26.30
CA VAL A 88 28.93 -18.39 -25.24
C VAL A 88 29.80 -18.12 -24.02
N GLN A 89 30.60 -19.11 -23.59
CA GLN A 89 31.54 -18.92 -22.48
C GLN A 89 32.61 -17.86 -22.80
N ALA A 90 33.13 -17.85 -24.03
CA ALA A 90 34.09 -16.85 -24.48
C ALA A 90 33.49 -15.43 -24.51
N VAL A 91 32.22 -15.28 -24.92
CA VAL A 91 31.49 -14.00 -24.88
C VAL A 91 31.35 -13.50 -23.43
N LYS A 92 30.90 -14.36 -22.50
CA LYS A 92 30.79 -14.01 -21.06
C LYS A 92 32.13 -13.58 -20.47
N GLN A 93 33.23 -14.26 -20.84
CA GLN A 93 34.58 -13.87 -20.44
C GLN A 93 34.96 -12.51 -21.02
N MET A 94 34.67 -12.26 -22.30
CA MET A 94 34.93 -10.98 -22.96
C MET A 94 34.21 -9.80 -22.29
N SER A 95 32.93 -9.98 -21.92
CA SER A 95 32.16 -8.95 -21.19
C SER A 95 32.79 -8.61 -19.84
N ASN A 96 33.29 -9.61 -19.11
CA ASN A 96 34.05 -9.38 -17.87
C ASN A 96 35.38 -8.67 -18.11
N PHE A 97 36.12 -9.03 -19.17
CA PHE A 97 37.34 -8.33 -19.56
C PHE A 97 37.07 -6.85 -19.87
N PHE A 98 35.98 -6.56 -20.58
CA PHE A 98 35.57 -5.21 -20.94
C PHE A 98 35.31 -4.35 -19.69
N LEU A 99 34.49 -4.83 -18.74
CA LEU A 99 34.20 -4.10 -17.50
C LEU A 99 35.47 -3.87 -16.66
N ARG A 100 36.29 -4.91 -16.49
CA ARG A 100 37.56 -4.83 -15.74
C ARG A 100 38.60 -3.92 -16.41
N HIS A 101 38.52 -3.73 -17.73
CA HIS A 101 39.36 -2.80 -18.48
C HIS A 101 38.85 -1.37 -18.34
N MET A 102 37.53 -1.16 -18.45
CA MET A 102 36.87 0.14 -18.32
C MET A 102 37.22 0.85 -16.99
N PHE A 103 37.22 0.13 -15.87
CA PHE A 103 37.43 0.70 -14.53
C PHE A 103 38.87 0.66 -14.02
N SER A 104 39.85 0.26 -14.83
CA SER A 104 41.25 0.16 -14.38
C SER A 104 42.14 1.22 -15.06
N PRO A 105 42.59 2.25 -14.34
CA PRO A 105 43.42 3.32 -14.90
C PRO A 105 44.72 2.82 -15.53
N LEU A 106 45.38 1.85 -14.88
CA LEU A 106 46.63 1.26 -15.37
C LEU A 106 46.47 0.49 -16.69
N ARG A 107 45.28 -0.06 -16.94
CA ARG A 107 44.99 -0.84 -18.17
C ARG A 107 44.61 0.06 -19.35
N GLN A 108 44.36 1.34 -19.13
CA GLN A 108 44.10 2.30 -20.21
C GLN A 108 45.37 2.71 -20.96
N PHE A 109 46.56 2.51 -20.36
CA PHE A 109 47.85 2.76 -20.99
C PHE A 109 48.27 1.58 -21.86
N PRO A 110 48.40 1.71 -23.20
CA PRO A 110 48.61 0.58 -24.11
C PRO A 110 49.85 -0.26 -23.81
N VAL A 111 50.96 0.38 -23.44
CA VAL A 111 52.23 -0.30 -23.13
C VAL A 111 52.12 -1.12 -21.84
N LEU A 112 51.53 -0.55 -20.79
CA LEU A 112 51.31 -1.24 -19.52
C LEU A 112 50.29 -2.38 -19.66
N PHE A 113 49.26 -2.19 -20.49
CA PHE A 113 48.29 -3.22 -20.79
C PHE A 113 48.93 -4.41 -21.52
N PHE A 114 49.78 -4.16 -22.53
CA PHE A 114 50.41 -5.23 -23.31
C PHE A 114 51.31 -6.14 -22.45
N LEU A 115 52.02 -5.56 -21.47
CA LEU A 115 52.88 -6.29 -20.54
C LEU A 115 52.10 -7.05 -19.45
N HIS A 116 50.84 -6.66 -19.19
CA HIS A 116 50.02 -7.26 -18.16
C HIS A 116 49.53 -8.67 -18.58
N PRO A 117 49.59 -9.70 -17.71
CA PRO A 117 49.17 -11.08 -18.03
C PRO A 117 47.77 -11.20 -18.65
N PHE A 118 46.84 -10.37 -18.17
CA PHE A 118 45.49 -10.16 -18.70
C PHE A 118 45.39 -9.91 -20.22
N SER A 119 46.39 -9.29 -20.86
CA SER A 119 46.41 -9.11 -22.32
C SER A 119 46.53 -10.44 -23.06
N ARG A 120 47.37 -11.37 -22.55
CA ARG A 120 47.53 -12.72 -23.12
C ARG A 120 46.26 -13.55 -22.96
N GLU A 121 45.64 -13.46 -21.79
CA GLU A 121 44.38 -14.12 -21.49
C GLU A 121 43.26 -13.65 -22.43
N ARG A 122 43.10 -12.33 -22.57
CA ARG A 122 42.17 -11.73 -23.55
C ARG A 122 42.45 -12.21 -24.97
N GLY A 123 43.72 -12.29 -25.36
CA GLY A 123 44.13 -12.79 -26.68
C GLY A 123 43.64 -14.21 -26.97
N ARG A 124 43.71 -15.12 -25.98
CA ARG A 124 43.19 -16.49 -26.12
C ARG A 124 41.67 -16.52 -26.30
N VAL A 125 40.94 -15.69 -25.55
CA VAL A 125 39.48 -15.61 -25.68
C VAL A 125 39.07 -15.04 -27.03
N ILE A 126 39.76 -14.01 -27.51
CA ILE A 126 39.56 -13.46 -28.86
C ILE A 126 39.80 -14.54 -29.93
N GLN A 127 40.82 -15.38 -29.78
CA GLN A 127 41.06 -16.48 -30.72
C GLN A 127 39.90 -17.47 -30.78
N LYS A 128 39.30 -17.82 -29.64
CA LYS A 128 38.10 -18.69 -29.59
C LYS A 128 36.91 -18.06 -30.31
N LEU A 129 36.63 -16.79 -30.04
CA LEU A 129 35.55 -16.05 -30.71
C LEU A 129 35.75 -16.02 -32.23
N HIS A 130 36.95 -15.65 -32.69
CA HIS A 130 37.28 -15.61 -34.11
C HIS A 130 37.26 -16.99 -34.77
N HIS A 131 37.68 -18.04 -34.05
CA HIS A 131 37.64 -19.41 -34.59
C HIS A 131 36.20 -19.82 -34.89
N PHE A 132 35.27 -19.52 -33.98
CA PHE A 132 33.86 -19.80 -34.17
C PHE A 132 33.25 -18.99 -35.32
N THR A 133 33.50 -17.69 -35.41
CA THR A 133 32.94 -16.88 -36.50
C THR A 133 33.52 -17.26 -37.86
N ASN A 134 34.80 -17.62 -37.93
CA ASN A 134 35.40 -18.19 -39.14
C ASN A 134 34.75 -19.53 -39.53
N SER A 135 34.48 -20.41 -38.58
CA SER A 135 33.84 -21.70 -38.89
C SER A 135 32.42 -21.53 -39.44
N VAL A 136 31.65 -20.56 -38.94
CA VAL A 136 30.34 -20.18 -39.48
C VAL A 136 30.46 -19.65 -40.91
N ILE A 137 31.42 -18.74 -41.17
CA ILE A 137 31.67 -18.19 -42.51
C ILE A 137 32.05 -19.29 -43.49
N GLU A 138 32.97 -20.19 -43.11
CA GLU A 138 33.40 -21.31 -43.94
C GLU A 138 32.27 -22.31 -44.20
N SER A 139 31.48 -22.62 -43.18
CA SER A 139 30.29 -23.48 -43.32
C SER A 139 29.31 -22.91 -44.34
N ARG A 140 28.99 -21.61 -44.24
CA ARG A 140 28.06 -20.97 -45.17
C ARG A 140 28.63 -20.89 -46.58
N ARG A 141 29.93 -20.59 -46.74
CA ARG A 141 30.60 -20.61 -48.06
C ARG A 141 30.46 -21.97 -48.74
N LYS A 142 30.74 -23.07 -48.02
CA LYS A 142 30.60 -24.43 -48.54
C LYS A 142 29.16 -24.75 -48.96
N GLN A 143 28.17 -24.33 -48.17
CA GLN A 143 26.75 -24.49 -48.52
C GLN A 143 26.39 -23.75 -49.82
N LEU A 144 26.81 -22.49 -49.97
CA LEU A 144 26.56 -21.71 -51.18
C LEU A 144 27.24 -22.31 -52.43
N GLU A 145 28.47 -22.80 -52.31
CA GLU A 145 29.17 -23.51 -53.39
C GLU A 145 28.43 -24.79 -53.81
N GLN A 146 27.88 -25.53 -52.84
CA GLN A 146 27.10 -26.73 -53.10
C GLN A 146 25.76 -26.42 -53.79
N GLU A 147 25.04 -25.40 -53.32
CA GLU A 147 23.79 -24.91 -53.94
C GLU A 147 24.02 -24.46 -55.39
N GLN A 148 25.17 -23.83 -55.67
CA GLN A 148 25.57 -23.42 -57.02
C GLN A 148 25.89 -24.60 -57.93
N ARG A 149 26.59 -25.62 -57.42
CA ARG A 149 26.93 -26.84 -58.20
C ARG A 149 25.72 -27.69 -58.55
N LEU A 150 24.68 -27.69 -57.71
CA LEU A 150 23.45 -28.47 -57.92
C LEU A 150 22.47 -27.80 -58.91
N GLY A 151 22.86 -26.72 -59.59
CA GLY A 151 22.04 -26.04 -60.60
C GLY A 151 20.76 -25.42 -60.05
N THR A 152 20.64 -25.27 -58.73
CA THR A 152 19.43 -24.77 -58.06
C THR A 152 19.35 -23.24 -58.07
N VAL A 153 20.36 -22.55 -58.64
CA VAL A 153 20.52 -21.09 -58.62
C VAL A 153 21.13 -20.57 -59.93
N GLU A 154 20.38 -19.77 -60.69
CA GLU A 154 20.93 -18.87 -61.73
C GLU A 154 21.49 -17.60 -61.09
N PHE A 155 22.71 -17.22 -61.48
CA PHE A 155 23.40 -16.02 -60.99
C PHE A 155 23.31 -14.93 -62.06
N ASP A 156 22.37 -13.99 -61.91
CA ASP A 156 22.38 -12.75 -62.70
C ASP A 156 22.98 -11.60 -61.87
N VAL A 157 23.98 -10.94 -62.44
CA VAL A 157 24.83 -9.93 -61.78
C VAL A 157 24.48 -8.57 -62.38
N ASN A 158 23.25 -8.12 -62.20
CA ASN A 158 22.85 -6.75 -62.52
C ASN A 158 22.45 -6.01 -61.25
N GLU A 159 23.06 -4.83 -61.03
CA GLU A 159 22.92 -3.98 -59.83
C GLU A 159 21.47 -3.55 -59.55
N ASP A 160 20.59 -3.58 -60.55
CA ASP A 160 19.20 -3.10 -60.45
C ASP A 160 18.18 -4.13 -59.91
N GLN A 161 18.58 -5.38 -59.65
CA GLN A 161 17.69 -6.41 -59.09
C GLN A 161 18.18 -7.00 -57.76
N MET A 162 18.49 -6.15 -56.79
CA MET A 162 18.75 -6.54 -55.39
C MET A 162 17.55 -7.25 -54.69
N TYR A 163 16.43 -7.43 -55.40
CA TYR A 163 15.21 -8.13 -54.96
C TYR A 163 14.93 -9.39 -55.82
N SER A 164 15.83 -10.36 -55.85
CA SER A 164 15.55 -11.66 -56.47
C SER A 164 14.60 -12.53 -55.60
N LYS A 165 13.95 -13.55 -56.21
CA LYS A 165 12.92 -14.42 -55.60
C LYS A 165 13.37 -15.16 -54.31
N ARG A 166 14.67 -15.25 -53.99
CA ARG A 166 15.21 -15.72 -52.70
C ARG A 166 15.98 -14.57 -52.05
N LYS A 167 15.46 -14.03 -50.95
CA LYS A 167 16.09 -12.91 -50.25
C LYS A 167 17.31 -13.41 -49.46
N ASN A 168 18.49 -12.90 -49.79
CA ASN A 168 19.77 -13.27 -49.18
C ASN A 168 19.80 -12.95 -47.67
N THR A 169 20.32 -13.87 -46.84
CA THR A 169 20.64 -13.60 -45.43
C THR A 169 21.71 -12.51 -45.31
N PHE A 170 21.94 -12.00 -44.10
CA PHE A 170 23.00 -11.01 -43.87
C PHE A 170 24.38 -11.51 -44.32
N LEU A 171 24.76 -12.74 -43.95
CA LEU A 171 26.03 -13.32 -44.36
C LEU A 171 26.09 -13.58 -45.88
N ASP A 172 24.98 -13.98 -46.50
CA ASP A 172 24.92 -14.13 -47.95
C ASP A 172 25.18 -12.80 -48.68
N GLN A 173 24.66 -11.69 -48.15
CA GLN A 173 24.92 -10.36 -48.70
C GLN A 173 26.40 -10.00 -48.57
N LEU A 174 27.01 -10.20 -47.40
CA LEU A 174 28.44 -9.92 -47.20
C LEU A 174 29.35 -10.77 -48.10
N LEU A 175 28.99 -12.02 -48.37
CA LEU A 175 29.74 -12.91 -49.25
C LEU A 175 29.61 -12.54 -50.74
N LYS A 176 28.52 -11.87 -51.12
CA LYS A 176 28.21 -11.49 -52.51
C LYS A 176 28.63 -10.05 -52.86
N VAL A 177 28.72 -9.17 -51.86
CA VAL A 177 29.01 -7.75 -52.08
C VAL A 177 30.44 -7.54 -52.58
N THR A 178 30.56 -6.67 -53.59
CA THR A 178 31.84 -6.13 -54.04
C THR A 178 31.92 -4.63 -53.78
N VAL A 179 33.09 -4.12 -53.44
CA VAL A 179 33.37 -2.69 -53.21
C VAL A 179 34.48 -2.29 -54.18
N GLY A 180 34.17 -1.39 -55.11
CA GLY A 180 35.11 -1.00 -56.18
C GLY A 180 35.48 -2.17 -57.10
N GLY A 181 34.53 -3.08 -57.38
CA GLY A 181 34.72 -4.25 -58.24
C GLY A 181 35.48 -5.42 -57.60
N LYS A 182 35.82 -5.35 -56.31
CA LYS A 182 36.52 -6.43 -55.57
C LYS A 182 35.66 -6.98 -54.43
N PRO A 183 35.68 -8.30 -54.16
CA PRO A 183 34.99 -8.88 -53.02
C PRO A 183 35.59 -8.38 -51.70
N LEU A 184 34.77 -8.39 -50.64
CA LEU A 184 35.24 -8.09 -49.30
C LEU A 184 36.30 -9.11 -48.83
N SER A 185 37.29 -8.64 -48.07
CA SER A 185 38.29 -9.53 -47.49
C SER A 185 37.66 -10.40 -46.40
N THR A 186 38.19 -11.61 -46.18
CA THR A 186 37.72 -12.50 -45.11
C THR A 186 37.78 -11.82 -43.74
N ALA A 187 38.80 -10.97 -43.50
CA ALA A 187 38.90 -10.20 -42.27
C ALA A 187 37.75 -9.19 -42.11
N ALA A 188 37.39 -8.47 -43.19
CA ALA A 188 36.30 -7.50 -43.17
C ALA A 188 34.92 -8.18 -43.01
N ILE A 189 34.70 -9.34 -43.64
CA ILE A 189 33.49 -10.14 -43.45
C ILE A 189 33.40 -10.59 -42.00
N ARG A 190 34.50 -11.14 -41.46
CA ARG A 190 34.55 -11.61 -40.08
C ARG A 190 34.31 -10.50 -39.07
N GLU A 191 34.85 -9.29 -39.26
CA GLU A 191 34.56 -8.14 -38.37
C GLU A 191 33.05 -7.85 -38.25
N GLU A 192 32.33 -7.90 -39.37
CA GLU A 192 30.88 -7.70 -39.38
C GLU A 192 30.14 -8.89 -38.76
N VAL A 193 30.57 -10.12 -39.06
CA VAL A 193 30.01 -11.34 -38.45
C VAL A 193 30.23 -11.34 -36.92
N ASP A 194 31.43 -11.04 -36.44
CA ASP A 194 31.74 -10.91 -35.00
C ASP A 194 30.79 -9.90 -34.34
N THR A 195 30.57 -8.75 -34.98
CA THR A 195 29.69 -7.68 -34.48
C THR A 195 28.23 -8.14 -34.39
N PHE A 196 27.70 -8.73 -35.46
CA PHE A 196 26.30 -9.15 -35.51
C PHE A 196 26.00 -10.38 -34.68
N MET A 197 26.93 -11.34 -34.61
CA MET A 197 26.78 -12.50 -33.75
C MET A 197 26.76 -12.07 -32.29
N PHE A 198 27.68 -11.21 -31.84
CA PHE A 198 27.64 -10.68 -30.47
C PHE A 198 26.37 -9.87 -30.20
N ALA A 199 26.11 -8.83 -30.98
CA ALA A 199 25.00 -7.91 -30.73
C ALA A 199 23.62 -8.58 -30.85
N GLY A 200 23.49 -9.56 -31.76
CA GLY A 200 22.22 -10.21 -32.09
C GLY A 200 21.74 -11.25 -31.08
N HIS A 201 22.63 -11.86 -30.28
CA HIS A 201 22.23 -12.84 -29.26
C HIS A 201 22.32 -12.32 -27.82
N ASP A 202 23.42 -11.64 -27.46
CA ASP A 202 23.69 -11.27 -26.06
C ASP A 202 22.65 -10.24 -25.56
N THR A 203 22.29 -9.28 -26.42
CA THR A 203 21.32 -8.23 -26.06
C THR A 203 19.88 -8.75 -25.97
N THR A 204 19.46 -9.63 -26.88
CA THR A 204 18.12 -10.21 -26.87
C THR A 204 17.95 -11.23 -25.75
N THR A 205 19.02 -11.97 -25.41
CA THR A 205 19.08 -12.81 -24.22
C THR A 205 18.72 -12.04 -22.96
N SER A 206 19.37 -10.89 -22.74
CA SER A 206 19.05 -10.00 -21.62
C SER A 206 17.59 -9.52 -21.69
N GLY A 207 17.14 -9.04 -22.85
CA GLY A 207 15.77 -8.53 -23.04
C GLY A 207 14.70 -9.57 -22.70
N ILE A 208 14.82 -10.79 -23.23
CA ILE A 208 13.91 -11.91 -22.99
C ILE A 208 13.93 -12.31 -21.52
N SER A 209 15.13 -12.54 -20.95
CA SER A 209 15.28 -13.04 -19.58
C SER A 209 14.70 -12.07 -18.54
N PHE A 210 14.93 -10.77 -18.70
CA PHE A 210 14.36 -9.78 -17.78
C PHE A 210 12.85 -9.57 -17.99
N ALA A 211 12.34 -9.69 -19.22
CA ALA A 211 10.89 -9.71 -19.45
C ALA A 211 10.22 -10.87 -18.73
N ILE A 212 10.82 -12.07 -18.81
CA ILE A 212 10.38 -13.26 -18.07
C ILE A 212 10.40 -13.01 -16.56
N LEU A 213 11.48 -12.41 -16.04
CA LEU A 213 11.58 -12.08 -14.61
C LEU A 213 10.51 -11.07 -14.16
N HIS A 214 10.22 -10.06 -14.98
CA HIS A 214 9.15 -9.10 -14.70
C HIS A 214 7.78 -9.79 -14.68
N LEU A 215 7.50 -10.66 -15.65
CA LEU A 215 6.27 -11.44 -15.69
C LEU A 215 6.14 -12.37 -14.48
N ALA A 216 7.22 -13.03 -14.07
CA ALA A 216 7.23 -13.87 -12.87
C ALA A 216 6.92 -13.07 -11.59
N LYS A 217 7.42 -11.83 -11.49
CA LYS A 217 7.20 -10.94 -10.34
C LYS A 217 5.81 -10.30 -10.29
N HIS A 218 5.07 -10.25 -11.40
CA HIS A 218 3.78 -9.55 -11.52
C HIS A 218 2.72 -10.52 -12.06
N PRO A 219 2.15 -11.39 -11.20
CA PRO A 219 1.21 -12.43 -11.62
C PRO A 219 -0.05 -11.90 -12.31
N ASP A 220 -0.51 -10.71 -11.93
CA ASP A 220 -1.64 -9.98 -12.53
C ASP A 220 -1.34 -9.58 -13.98
N VAL A 221 -0.15 -9.03 -14.23
CA VAL A 221 0.29 -8.69 -15.59
C VAL A 221 0.48 -9.96 -16.43
N GLN A 222 1.09 -11.00 -15.86
CA GLN A 222 1.28 -12.29 -16.54
C GLN A 222 -0.06 -12.92 -16.92
N GLN A 223 -1.04 -12.89 -16.01
CA GLN A 223 -2.38 -13.42 -16.24
C GLN A 223 -3.11 -12.66 -17.35
N ARG A 224 -3.06 -11.32 -17.34
CA ARG A 224 -3.69 -10.51 -18.38
C ARG A 224 -3.04 -10.70 -19.76
N LEU A 225 -1.72 -10.86 -19.80
CA LEU A 225 -1.03 -11.20 -21.05
C LEU A 225 -1.42 -12.60 -21.55
N TYR A 226 -1.54 -13.57 -20.64
CA TYR A 226 -2.03 -14.90 -20.99
C TYR A 226 -3.47 -14.86 -21.56
N GLU A 227 -4.36 -14.03 -21.01
CA GLU A 227 -5.72 -13.84 -21.54
C GLU A 227 -5.73 -13.24 -22.96
N GLU A 228 -4.82 -12.30 -23.26
CA GLU A 228 -4.64 -11.80 -24.63
C GLU A 228 -4.18 -12.93 -25.57
N ILE A 229 -3.21 -13.74 -25.14
CA ILE A 229 -2.72 -14.89 -25.92
C ILE A 229 -3.83 -15.92 -26.15
N ASP A 230 -4.59 -16.23 -25.11
CA ASP A 230 -5.71 -17.19 -25.16
C ASP A 230 -6.81 -16.72 -26.11
N ARG A 231 -7.18 -15.44 -26.05
CA ARG A 231 -8.17 -14.84 -26.95
C ARG A 231 -7.72 -14.88 -28.41
N MET A 232 -6.43 -14.67 -28.69
CA MET A 232 -5.90 -14.58 -30.05
C MET A 232 -5.63 -15.96 -30.68
N LEU A 233 -5.19 -16.94 -29.88
CA LEU A 233 -4.74 -18.25 -30.38
C LEU A 233 -5.66 -19.42 -30.00
N GLY A 234 -6.53 -19.23 -29.00
CA GLY A 234 -7.53 -20.20 -28.57
C GLY A 234 -6.96 -21.52 -28.05
N ILE A 235 -7.62 -22.62 -28.42
CA ILE A 235 -7.27 -23.98 -27.98
C ILE A 235 -5.89 -24.42 -28.48
N ASN A 236 -5.48 -23.95 -29.66
CA ASN A 236 -4.22 -24.35 -30.29
C ASN A 236 -3.01 -23.49 -29.89
N LYS A 237 -3.14 -22.60 -28.90
CA LYS A 237 -2.10 -21.64 -28.48
C LYS A 237 -0.69 -22.22 -28.29
N LYS A 238 -0.56 -23.49 -27.90
CA LYS A 238 0.74 -24.16 -27.74
C LYS A 238 1.39 -24.57 -29.06
N THR A 239 0.59 -24.92 -30.06
CA THR A 239 1.04 -25.48 -31.34
C THR A 239 0.89 -24.51 -32.51
N SER A 240 0.24 -23.37 -32.31
CA SER A 240 0.08 -22.32 -33.32
C SER A 240 1.44 -21.79 -33.79
N LEU A 241 1.64 -21.76 -35.11
CA LEU A 241 2.74 -21.05 -35.74
C LEU A 241 2.45 -19.55 -35.70
N LEU A 242 3.31 -18.79 -35.00
CA LEU A 242 3.15 -17.35 -34.86
C LEU A 242 3.62 -16.63 -36.12
N THR A 243 2.81 -15.70 -36.62
CA THR A 243 3.16 -14.82 -37.74
C THR A 243 3.38 -13.39 -37.24
N ASN A 244 4.14 -12.59 -37.99
CA ASN A 244 4.35 -11.18 -37.66
C ASN A 244 3.01 -10.41 -37.57
N ALA A 245 2.06 -10.69 -38.45
CA ALA A 245 0.72 -10.08 -38.41
C ALA A 245 0.00 -10.36 -37.07
N MET A 246 0.06 -11.60 -36.57
CA MET A 246 -0.55 -11.95 -35.28
C MET A 246 0.12 -11.21 -34.11
N LEU A 247 1.44 -11.05 -34.14
CA LEU A 247 2.19 -10.34 -33.11
C LEU A 247 1.94 -8.82 -33.10
N GLN A 248 1.54 -8.23 -34.23
CA GLN A 248 1.16 -6.81 -34.31
C GLN A 248 -0.19 -6.54 -33.64
N GLU A 249 -1.09 -7.51 -33.66
CA GLU A 249 -2.41 -7.41 -33.02
C GLU A 249 -2.36 -7.63 -31.49
N MET A 250 -1.29 -8.23 -30.97
CA MET A 250 -1.07 -8.42 -29.52
C MET A 250 -0.57 -7.13 -28.86
N LYS A 251 -1.49 -6.19 -28.62
CA LYS A 251 -1.19 -4.85 -28.10
C LYS A 251 -0.66 -4.87 -26.67
N TYR A 252 -1.19 -5.72 -25.80
CA TYR A 252 -0.75 -5.80 -24.42
C TYR A 252 0.65 -6.44 -24.31
N LEU A 253 0.96 -7.43 -25.15
CA LEU A 253 2.32 -7.95 -25.31
C LEU A 253 3.32 -6.85 -25.68
N ASP A 254 2.98 -5.95 -26.61
CA ASP A 254 3.84 -4.83 -26.98
C ASP A 254 4.13 -3.91 -25.78
N MET A 255 3.10 -3.60 -24.99
CA MET A 255 3.24 -2.80 -23.76
C MET A 255 4.13 -3.47 -22.72
N VAL A 256 3.96 -4.78 -22.50
CA VAL A 256 4.79 -5.56 -21.56
C VAL A 256 6.25 -5.58 -21.99
N VAL A 257 6.52 -5.82 -23.28
CA VAL A 257 7.88 -5.81 -23.82
C VAL A 257 8.51 -4.43 -23.66
N LYS A 258 7.76 -3.35 -23.97
CA LYS A 258 8.24 -1.99 -23.82
C LYS A 258 8.55 -1.62 -22.38
N GLU A 259 7.67 -1.96 -21.44
CA GLU A 259 7.89 -1.69 -20.02
C GLU A 259 9.07 -2.50 -19.45
N SER A 260 9.28 -3.73 -19.92
CA SER A 260 10.46 -4.52 -19.57
C SER A 260 11.74 -3.83 -20.02
N LEU A 261 11.81 -3.39 -21.29
CA LEU A 261 12.96 -2.66 -21.84
C LEU A 261 13.14 -1.27 -21.22
N ARG A 262 12.08 -0.65 -20.68
CA ARG A 262 12.18 0.58 -19.90
C ARG A 262 12.92 0.34 -18.59
N LEU A 263 12.45 -0.62 -17.80
CA LEU A 263 13.02 -0.90 -16.48
C LEU A 263 14.41 -1.54 -16.56
N VAL A 264 14.63 -2.48 -17.48
CA VAL A 264 15.92 -3.16 -17.62
C VAL A 264 16.36 -3.12 -19.09
N PRO A 265 16.83 -1.97 -19.58
CA PRO A 265 17.34 -1.87 -20.95
C PRO A 265 18.61 -2.73 -21.07
N PRO A 266 18.71 -3.63 -22.06
CA PRO A 266 19.91 -4.47 -22.28
C PRO A 266 21.20 -3.66 -22.40
N VAL A 267 21.11 -2.44 -22.95
CA VAL A 267 22.22 -1.48 -23.04
C VAL A 267 21.87 -0.22 -22.23
N PRO A 268 22.24 -0.14 -20.94
CA PRO A 268 21.83 0.95 -20.06
C PRO A 268 22.60 2.27 -20.28
N LEU A 269 23.72 2.23 -21.00
CA LEU A 269 24.60 3.35 -21.25
C LEU A 269 25.18 3.29 -22.67
N ILE A 270 25.18 4.43 -23.35
CA ILE A 270 25.92 4.64 -24.59
C ILE A 270 26.84 5.85 -24.45
N ALA A 271 27.89 5.92 -25.27
CA ALA A 271 28.82 7.04 -25.30
C ALA A 271 29.03 7.56 -26.73
N ARG A 272 29.41 8.84 -26.83
CA ARG A 272 29.76 9.57 -28.05
C ARG A 272 31.01 10.41 -27.80
N LYS A 273 31.74 10.77 -28.86
CA LYS A 273 32.82 11.75 -28.83
C LYS A 273 32.48 12.85 -29.83
N LEU A 274 32.50 14.11 -29.38
CA LEU A 274 32.24 15.25 -30.25
C LEU A 274 33.37 15.37 -31.28
N LEU A 275 33.00 15.53 -32.54
CA LEU A 275 33.95 15.78 -33.63
C LEU A 275 34.13 17.28 -33.90
N GLU A 276 33.12 18.07 -33.53
CA GLU A 276 33.02 19.51 -33.69
C GLU A 276 32.43 20.10 -32.41
N ASP A 277 32.63 21.40 -32.20
CA ASP A 277 32.06 22.11 -31.06
C ASP A 277 30.52 22.05 -31.12
N MET A 278 29.88 21.89 -29.96
CA MET A 278 28.42 21.74 -29.86
C MET A 278 27.87 22.53 -28.68
N GLU A 279 26.82 23.32 -28.92
CA GLU A 279 26.10 23.99 -27.84
C GLU A 279 25.23 22.99 -27.06
N ILE A 280 25.41 22.94 -25.74
CA ILE A 280 24.58 22.16 -24.80
C ILE A 280 24.26 23.05 -23.60
N ASN A 281 22.97 23.23 -23.28
CA ASN A 281 22.49 24.09 -22.18
C ASN A 281 23.02 25.53 -22.23
N GLY A 282 23.13 26.13 -23.43
CA GLY A 282 23.63 27.49 -23.61
C GLY A 282 25.15 27.63 -23.51
N VAL A 283 25.89 26.53 -23.44
CA VAL A 283 27.36 26.52 -23.34
C VAL A 283 27.96 25.75 -24.51
N ILE A 284 28.99 26.30 -25.15
CA ILE A 284 29.73 25.62 -26.21
C ILE A 284 30.66 24.57 -25.59
N ILE A 285 30.40 23.31 -25.92
CA ILE A 285 31.22 22.16 -25.52
C ILE A 285 32.23 21.88 -26.63
N PRO A 286 33.54 21.83 -26.34
CA PRO A 286 34.57 21.71 -27.37
C PRO A 286 34.60 20.32 -28.02
N ALA A 287 35.00 20.29 -29.29
CA ALA A 287 35.35 19.08 -30.02
C ALA A 287 36.34 18.21 -29.24
N GLY A 288 36.20 16.89 -29.35
CA GLY A 288 36.98 15.91 -28.60
C GLY A 288 36.39 15.53 -27.24
N THR A 289 35.38 16.25 -26.74
CA THR A 289 34.67 15.91 -25.50
C THR A 289 33.91 14.58 -25.62
N SER A 290 34.03 13.72 -24.62
CA SER A 290 33.25 12.48 -24.51
C SER A 290 31.92 12.74 -23.81
N ILE A 291 30.81 12.35 -24.45
CA ILE A 291 29.44 12.47 -23.94
C ILE A 291 28.93 11.08 -23.57
N SER A 292 28.41 10.94 -22.36
CA SER A 292 27.76 9.71 -21.90
C SER A 292 26.25 9.92 -21.79
N ILE A 293 25.47 9.04 -22.40
CA ILE A 293 24.00 9.06 -22.37
C ILE A 293 23.54 7.88 -21.51
N LYS A 294 22.88 8.21 -20.39
CA LYS A 294 22.45 7.26 -19.37
C LYS A 294 21.00 6.83 -19.64
N ILE A 295 20.79 5.90 -20.57
CA ILE A 295 19.47 5.37 -20.94
C ILE A 295 18.72 4.87 -19.70
N PHE A 296 19.41 4.18 -18.80
CA PHE A 296 18.85 3.72 -17.53
C PHE A 296 18.21 4.84 -16.68
N ASN A 297 18.82 6.02 -16.65
CA ASN A 297 18.30 7.17 -15.91
C ASN A 297 17.18 7.88 -16.68
N ILE A 298 17.31 8.00 -18.01
CA ILE A 298 16.27 8.60 -18.87
C ILE A 298 14.95 7.82 -18.68
N HIS A 299 15.01 6.50 -18.74
CA HIS A 299 13.87 5.62 -18.56
C HIS A 299 13.28 5.61 -17.14
N ARG A 300 13.95 6.26 -16.17
CA ARG A 300 13.53 6.39 -14.77
C ARG A 300 13.30 7.84 -14.35
N ASN A 301 13.24 8.76 -15.30
CA ASN A 301 12.96 10.16 -15.00
C ASN A 301 11.53 10.29 -14.43
N PRO A 302 11.34 10.67 -13.15
CA PRO A 302 10.02 10.73 -12.53
C PRO A 302 9.11 11.79 -13.17
N SER A 303 9.68 12.79 -13.86
CA SER A 303 8.92 13.79 -14.61
C SER A 303 8.24 13.22 -15.86
N VAL A 304 8.77 12.12 -16.40
CA VAL A 304 8.23 11.41 -17.58
C VAL A 304 7.48 10.15 -17.16
N PHE A 305 8.02 9.40 -16.20
CA PHE A 305 7.48 8.15 -15.69
C PHE A 305 7.19 8.26 -14.18
N PRO A 306 5.97 8.66 -13.78
CA PRO A 306 5.57 8.70 -12.37
C PRO A 306 5.71 7.32 -11.72
N ASP A 307 6.21 7.23 -10.48
CA ASP A 307 6.59 5.95 -9.85
C ASP A 307 7.54 5.11 -10.72
N PRO A 308 8.73 5.61 -11.06
CA PRO A 308 9.55 5.07 -12.15
C PRO A 308 10.04 3.64 -11.95
N GLU A 309 10.06 3.13 -10.71
CA GLU A 309 10.47 1.74 -10.41
C GLU A 309 9.32 0.73 -10.49
N ARG A 310 8.06 1.19 -10.57
CA ARG A 310 6.90 0.31 -10.71
C ARG A 310 6.82 -0.22 -12.14
N PHE A 311 6.70 -1.54 -12.29
CA PHE A 311 6.39 -2.20 -13.56
C PHE A 311 4.91 -2.00 -13.90
N ASP A 312 4.65 -1.15 -14.88
CA ASP A 312 3.31 -0.80 -15.34
C ASP A 312 3.26 -0.74 -16.88
N PRO A 313 2.80 -1.81 -17.55
CA PRO A 313 2.66 -1.84 -19.01
C PRO A 313 1.78 -0.71 -19.58
N GLU A 314 0.77 -0.24 -18.84
CA GLU A 314 -0.19 0.77 -19.32
C GLU A 314 0.44 2.15 -19.56
N ARG A 315 1.70 2.36 -19.14
CA ARG A 315 2.51 3.51 -19.55
C ARG A 315 2.69 3.59 -21.06
N PHE A 316 2.62 2.46 -21.75
CA PHE A 316 2.73 2.35 -23.21
C PHE A 316 1.38 2.18 -23.89
N SER A 317 0.28 2.49 -23.20
CA SER A 317 -1.02 2.69 -23.85
C SER A 317 -0.99 3.91 -24.77
N GLU A 318 -1.80 3.89 -25.83
CA GLU A 318 -1.87 4.95 -26.83
C GLU A 318 -2.07 6.35 -26.20
N ALA A 319 -2.95 6.45 -25.19
CA ALA A 319 -3.22 7.69 -24.47
C ALA A 319 -2.01 8.24 -23.68
N ASN A 320 -1.11 7.36 -23.23
CA ASN A 320 0.09 7.74 -22.48
C ASN A 320 1.31 7.90 -23.39
N GLU A 321 1.38 7.21 -24.53
CA GLU A 321 2.49 7.37 -25.48
C GLU A 321 2.53 8.79 -26.07
N ILE A 322 1.37 9.39 -26.36
CA ILE A 322 1.24 10.75 -26.93
C ILE A 322 1.87 11.82 -26.02
N LYS A 323 1.93 11.58 -24.70
CA LYS A 323 2.46 12.54 -23.73
C LYS A 323 3.99 12.54 -23.63
N ARG A 324 4.69 11.59 -24.28
CA ARG A 324 6.14 11.43 -24.17
C ARG A 324 6.88 12.10 -25.32
N GLY A 325 8.05 12.64 -25.03
CA GLY A 325 8.98 13.13 -26.03
C GLY A 325 9.67 11.99 -26.79
N PRO A 326 10.18 12.26 -28.00
CA PRO A 326 10.79 11.23 -28.86
C PRO A 326 12.08 10.61 -28.31
N TYR A 327 12.70 11.21 -27.29
CA TYR A 327 13.94 10.74 -26.64
C TYR A 327 13.74 10.26 -25.20
N ASP A 328 12.49 10.24 -24.71
CA ASP A 328 12.15 9.80 -23.35
C ASP A 328 12.17 8.26 -23.19
N TYR A 329 12.08 7.54 -24.31
CA TYR A 329 12.14 6.08 -24.36
C TYR A 329 12.99 5.64 -25.56
N ILE A 330 14.24 5.26 -25.30
CA ILE A 330 15.27 4.95 -26.30
C ILE A 330 16.04 3.65 -26.00
N PRO A 331 15.36 2.50 -25.74
CA PRO A 331 16.02 1.22 -25.44
C PRO A 331 16.91 0.73 -26.60
N PHE A 332 16.65 1.18 -27.83
CA PHE A 332 17.40 0.85 -29.03
C PHE A 332 18.24 2.03 -29.55
N SER A 333 18.52 3.02 -28.70
CA SER A 333 19.08 4.33 -29.08
C SER A 333 18.19 5.05 -30.11
N ALA A 334 18.62 6.23 -30.56
CA ALA A 334 17.95 7.00 -31.61
C ALA A 334 18.98 7.59 -32.60
N GLY A 335 18.49 8.15 -33.71
CA GLY A 335 19.30 8.82 -34.74
C GLY A 335 20.08 7.86 -35.67
N SER A 336 21.09 8.40 -36.36
CA SER A 336 21.87 7.71 -37.41
C SER A 336 22.70 6.51 -36.93
N ARG A 337 22.85 6.36 -35.60
CA ARG A 337 23.54 5.26 -34.92
C ARG A 337 22.59 4.48 -34.00
N ASN A 338 21.29 4.46 -34.31
CA ASN A 338 20.33 3.57 -33.64
C ASN A 338 20.57 2.10 -34.00
N CYS A 339 19.95 1.20 -33.22
CA CYS A 339 20.04 -0.24 -33.42
C CYS A 339 19.41 -0.66 -34.76
N ILE A 340 20.22 -1.30 -35.62
CA ILE A 340 19.76 -1.84 -36.90
C ILE A 340 18.87 -3.09 -36.73
N GLY A 341 19.10 -3.86 -35.66
CA GLY A 341 18.37 -5.09 -35.34
C GLY A 341 17.11 -4.89 -34.48
N GLN A 342 16.64 -3.65 -34.27
CA GLN A 342 15.51 -3.37 -33.37
C GLN A 342 14.27 -4.22 -33.68
N LYS A 343 13.87 -4.29 -34.95
CA LYS A 343 12.68 -5.06 -35.37
C LYS A 343 12.88 -6.57 -35.20
N TYR A 344 14.08 -7.06 -35.51
CA TYR A 344 14.46 -8.45 -35.30
C TYR A 344 14.32 -8.83 -33.82
N ALA A 345 14.95 -8.04 -32.93
CA ALA A 345 14.95 -8.27 -31.48
C ALA A 345 13.53 -8.28 -30.91
N LEU A 346 12.68 -7.33 -31.32
CA LEU A 346 11.29 -7.28 -30.86
C LEU A 346 10.48 -8.49 -31.30
N LEU A 347 10.68 -8.99 -32.53
CA LEU A 347 9.99 -10.20 -33.01
C LEU A 347 10.44 -11.44 -32.24
N GLU A 348 11.75 -11.64 -32.09
CA GLU A 348 12.35 -12.76 -31.34
C GLU A 348 11.84 -12.78 -29.89
N MET A 349 11.85 -11.61 -29.22
CA MET A 349 11.31 -11.47 -27.86
C MET A 349 9.82 -11.82 -27.78
N LYS A 350 9.00 -11.31 -28.71
CA LYS A 350 7.55 -11.54 -28.71
C LYS A 350 7.21 -13.00 -28.96
N VAL A 351 7.84 -13.66 -29.93
CA VAL A 351 7.65 -15.10 -30.19
C VAL A 351 7.95 -15.92 -28.95
N THR A 352 9.11 -15.67 -28.34
CA THR A 352 9.57 -16.42 -27.17
C THR A 352 8.63 -16.27 -25.97
N ILE A 353 8.21 -15.03 -25.66
CA ILE A 353 7.30 -14.75 -24.55
C ILE A 353 5.93 -15.41 -24.78
N VAL A 354 5.38 -15.34 -25.99
CA VAL A 354 4.09 -15.96 -26.32
C VAL A 354 4.16 -17.47 -26.17
N LYS A 355 5.17 -18.13 -26.76
CA LYS A 355 5.38 -19.59 -26.68
C LYS A 355 5.57 -20.05 -25.23
N LEU A 356 6.33 -19.30 -24.43
CA LEU A 356 6.53 -19.58 -23.01
C LEU A 356 5.22 -19.50 -22.21
N LEU A 357 4.48 -18.39 -22.31
CA LEU A 357 3.25 -18.20 -21.53
C LEU A 357 2.10 -19.09 -22.01
N ALA A 358 2.06 -19.45 -23.28
CA ALA A 358 1.11 -20.45 -23.78
C ALA A 358 1.36 -21.84 -23.18
N SER A 359 2.61 -22.14 -22.81
CA SER A 359 3.05 -23.46 -22.35
C SER A 359 3.09 -23.57 -20.82
N TYR A 360 3.55 -22.51 -20.14
CA TYR A 360 3.90 -22.53 -18.72
C TYR A 360 3.44 -21.28 -17.97
N ARG A 361 3.21 -21.45 -16.66
CA ARG A 361 3.11 -20.34 -15.69
C ARG A 361 4.46 -20.15 -15.02
N ILE A 362 5.00 -18.93 -15.07
CA ILE A 362 6.35 -18.63 -14.57
C ILE A 362 6.25 -18.05 -13.17
N LEU A 363 6.95 -18.66 -12.20
CA LEU A 363 6.97 -18.24 -10.80
C LEU A 363 8.33 -17.65 -10.44
N PRO A 364 8.39 -16.64 -9.56
CA PRO A 364 9.66 -16.08 -9.13
C PRO A 364 10.33 -17.02 -8.13
N VAL A 365 11.59 -17.34 -8.39
CA VAL A 365 12.46 -18.03 -7.44
C VAL A 365 12.85 -17.07 -6.30
N THR A 366 12.90 -17.57 -5.08
CA THR A 366 12.96 -16.79 -3.84
C THR A 366 14.16 -15.83 -3.72
N LEU A 367 13.91 -14.54 -3.98
CA LEU A 367 14.61 -13.42 -3.34
C LEU A 367 14.24 -13.27 -1.85
N LEU A 368 13.53 -14.23 -1.24
CA LEU A 368 13.08 -14.15 0.15
C LEU A 368 14.22 -13.87 1.13
N PHE A 369 15.41 -14.42 0.92
CA PHE A 369 16.54 -14.16 1.80
C PHE A 369 17.10 -12.74 1.66
N CYS A 370 17.29 -12.25 0.43
CA CYS A 370 17.74 -10.86 0.20
C CYS A 370 16.68 -9.84 0.60
N TYR A 371 15.41 -10.15 0.34
CA TYR A 371 14.27 -9.37 0.80
C TYR A 371 14.16 -9.39 2.33
N ALA A 372 14.32 -10.55 2.98
CA ALA A 372 14.34 -10.65 4.43
C ALA A 372 15.52 -9.89 5.05
N ALA A 373 16.72 -9.95 4.43
CA ALA A 373 17.88 -9.19 4.85
C ALA A 373 17.68 -7.69 4.68
N TYR A 374 17.08 -7.25 3.56
CA TYR A 374 16.71 -5.86 3.34
C TYR A 374 15.65 -5.38 4.33
N GLN A 375 14.62 -6.20 4.60
CA GLN A 375 13.60 -5.88 5.59
C GLN A 375 14.19 -5.83 7.00
N LEU A 376 15.13 -6.72 7.34
CA LEU A 376 15.84 -6.70 8.62
C LEU A 376 16.73 -5.45 8.74
N TYR A 377 17.42 -5.05 7.67
CA TYR A 377 18.20 -3.82 7.62
C TYR A 377 17.32 -2.58 7.84
N ARG A 378 16.18 -2.49 7.13
CA ARG A 378 15.20 -1.41 7.33
C ARG A 378 14.63 -1.40 8.75
N TYR A 379 14.31 -2.58 9.28
CA TYR A 379 13.82 -2.73 10.65
C TYR A 379 14.86 -2.21 11.66
N GLN A 380 16.13 -2.54 11.47
CA GLN A 380 17.22 -2.08 12.34
C GLN A 380 17.50 -0.58 12.21
N GLN A 381 17.43 -0.03 10.99
CA GLN A 381 17.58 1.42 10.77
C GLN A 381 16.45 2.19 11.45
N HIS A 382 15.20 1.74 11.30
CA HIS A 382 14.05 2.35 11.97
C HIS A 382 14.19 2.27 13.49
N ARG A 383 14.57 1.11 14.02
CA ARG A 383 14.82 0.92 15.46
C ARG A 383 15.84 1.92 16.02
N ARG A 384 16.95 2.16 15.31
CA ARG A 384 17.97 3.15 15.73
C ARG A 384 17.39 4.56 15.84
N GLN A 385 16.51 4.95 14.91
CA GLN A 385 15.84 6.25 14.96
C GLN A 385 14.91 6.36 16.17
N LEU A 386 14.14 5.31 16.47
CA LEU A 386 13.22 5.30 17.61
C LEU A 386 13.97 5.34 18.95
N LEU A 387 15.09 4.62 19.07
CA LEU A 387 15.94 4.70 20.25
C LEU A 387 16.50 6.11 20.46
N ALA A 388 16.90 6.80 19.38
CA ALA A 388 17.35 8.19 19.47
C ALA A 388 16.22 9.16 19.89
N ILE A 389 14.96 8.89 19.51
CA ILE A 389 13.80 9.64 20.01
C ILE A 389 13.60 9.35 21.50
N ARG A 390 13.61 8.07 21.89
CA ARG A 390 13.49 7.66 23.30
C ARG A 390 14.56 8.30 24.17
N ASP A 391 15.78 8.44 23.70
CA ASP A 391 16.86 9.08 24.47
C ASP A 391 16.59 10.58 24.73
N LYS A 392 15.77 11.25 23.90
CA LYS A 392 15.35 12.65 24.11
C LYS A 392 14.16 12.81 25.02
N PHE A 393 13.19 11.89 24.94
CA PHE A 393 11.96 11.93 25.75
C PHE A 393 12.12 11.19 27.08
N GLY A 394 13.07 10.26 27.18
CA GLY A 394 13.09 9.27 28.25
C GLY A 394 12.08 8.15 28.00
N GLY A 395 12.28 7.01 28.66
CA GLY A 395 11.36 5.88 28.58
C GLY A 395 11.99 4.55 28.96
N PRO A 396 11.17 3.50 29.15
CA PRO A 396 11.65 2.17 29.47
C PRO A 396 12.49 1.57 28.32
N ASN A 397 13.35 0.61 28.66
CA ASN A 397 14.08 -0.16 27.67
C ASN A 397 13.11 -1.00 26.84
N SER A 398 13.42 -1.20 25.56
CA SER A 398 12.59 -1.96 24.64
C SER A 398 13.33 -3.19 24.13
N ASP A 399 12.68 -4.35 24.17
CA ASP A 399 13.16 -5.56 23.52
C ASP A 399 13.21 -5.37 21.99
N TYR A 400 14.01 -6.19 21.31
CA TYR A 400 14.24 -6.05 19.86
C TYR A 400 12.95 -6.15 19.05
N PHE A 401 12.12 -7.17 19.32
CA PHE A 401 10.86 -7.41 18.59
C PHE A 401 9.60 -7.07 19.39
N LEU A 402 9.58 -7.39 20.68
CA LEU A 402 8.39 -7.24 21.53
C LEU A 402 8.29 -5.86 22.19
N GLY A 403 9.31 -5.02 22.03
CA GLY A 403 9.34 -3.68 22.61
C GLY A 403 9.23 -3.73 24.14
N THR A 404 8.36 -2.90 24.71
CA THR A 404 8.10 -2.82 26.14
C THR A 404 7.04 -3.81 26.63
N PHE A 405 6.59 -4.76 25.79
CA PHE A 405 5.46 -5.62 26.15
C PHE A 405 5.72 -6.53 27.35
N TYR A 406 6.97 -6.83 27.66
CA TYR A 406 7.35 -7.57 28.87
C TYR A 406 6.79 -6.92 30.16
N MET A 407 6.54 -5.61 30.14
CA MET A 407 5.96 -4.87 31.27
C MET A 407 4.49 -5.24 31.53
N PHE A 408 3.76 -5.66 30.49
CA PHE A 408 2.32 -5.93 30.56
C PHE A 408 1.98 -7.42 30.64
N LYS A 409 2.98 -8.31 30.52
CA LYS A 409 2.78 -9.75 30.53
C LYS A 409 2.22 -10.23 31.87
N ASN A 410 1.12 -10.98 31.83
CA ASN A 410 0.42 -11.54 33.01
C ASN A 410 -0.05 -10.49 34.03
N LYS A 411 -0.17 -9.23 33.61
CA LYS A 411 -0.69 -8.16 34.44
C LYS A 411 -2.19 -8.02 34.24
N SER A 412 -2.90 -7.73 35.32
CA SER A 412 -4.29 -7.33 35.21
C SER A 412 -4.36 -5.94 34.56
N ILE A 413 -5.48 -5.59 33.94
CA ILE A 413 -5.63 -4.27 33.32
C ILE A 413 -5.39 -3.10 34.33
N PRO A 414 -5.80 -3.21 35.62
CA PRO A 414 -5.38 -2.26 36.67
C PRO A 414 -3.87 -2.11 36.81
N ASP A 415 -3.15 -3.23 36.94
CA ASP A 415 -1.70 -3.20 37.08
C ASP A 415 -1.04 -2.53 35.87
N ILE A 416 -1.60 -2.73 34.67
CA ILE A 416 -1.10 -2.09 33.44
C ILE A 416 -1.28 -0.58 33.50
N PHE A 417 -2.43 -0.09 33.95
CA PHE A 417 -2.68 1.35 34.11
C PHE A 417 -1.72 1.99 35.13
N ASP A 418 -1.48 1.32 36.25
CA ASP A 418 -0.51 1.76 37.27
C ASP A 418 0.91 1.83 36.70
N ILE A 419 1.28 0.86 35.86
CA ILE A 419 2.57 0.85 35.17
C ILE A 419 2.66 2.06 34.24
N VAL A 420 1.68 2.29 33.36
CA VAL A 420 1.69 3.39 32.37
C VAL A 420 1.73 4.74 33.08
N THR A 421 0.85 4.98 34.04
CA THR A 421 0.83 6.24 34.81
C THR A 421 2.10 6.42 35.65
N GLY A 422 2.69 5.33 36.15
CA GLY A 422 3.97 5.33 36.86
C GLY A 422 5.17 5.71 36.00
N LEU A 423 5.10 5.51 34.67
CA LEU A 423 6.20 5.89 33.76
C LEU A 423 6.48 7.39 33.81
N HIS A 424 5.44 8.22 33.87
CA HIS A 424 5.58 9.69 33.94
C HIS A 424 6.35 10.15 35.17
N LYS A 425 6.19 9.44 36.30
CA LYS A 425 6.95 9.71 37.52
C LYS A 425 8.42 9.33 37.40
N ARG A 426 8.73 8.32 36.60
CA ARG A 426 10.07 7.73 36.49
C ARG A 426 10.91 8.35 35.38
N TYR A 427 10.31 8.69 34.25
CA TYR A 427 11.03 9.15 33.05
C TYR A 427 10.77 10.60 32.70
N GLY A 428 9.84 11.27 33.39
CA GLY A 428 9.47 12.66 33.14
C GLY A 428 8.08 12.79 32.50
N PRO A 429 7.62 14.02 32.26
CA PRO A 429 6.25 14.29 31.84
C PRO A 429 5.92 13.80 30.42
N ASP A 430 6.90 13.59 29.55
CA ASP A 430 6.66 13.06 28.21
C ASP A 430 7.51 11.81 28.04
N VAL A 431 6.92 10.68 27.72
CA VAL A 431 7.58 9.37 27.72
C VAL A 431 7.47 8.71 26.36
N ALA A 432 8.58 8.20 25.85
CA ALA A 432 8.61 7.38 24.65
C ALA A 432 8.51 5.89 24.99
N ILE A 433 7.46 5.24 24.52
CA ILE A 433 7.18 3.81 24.69
C ILE A 433 7.32 3.15 23.33
N ILE A 434 8.32 2.30 23.16
CA ILE A 434 8.51 1.51 21.93
C ILE A 434 7.86 0.14 22.14
N GLY A 435 6.69 -0.05 21.54
CA GLY A 435 5.91 -1.28 21.53
C GLY A 435 6.46 -2.34 20.56
N ALA A 436 5.66 -3.38 20.33
CA ALA A 436 6.05 -4.48 19.46
C ALA A 436 6.27 -4.00 18.02
N PHE A 437 7.19 -4.66 17.32
CA PHE A 437 7.53 -4.38 15.92
C PHE A 437 7.96 -2.92 15.65
N ASN A 438 8.58 -2.27 16.64
CA ASN A 438 9.01 -0.87 16.58
C ASN A 438 7.85 0.13 16.46
N ASP A 439 6.68 -0.16 17.04
CA ASP A 439 5.62 0.84 17.18
C ASP A 439 6.00 1.89 18.24
N LEU A 440 6.01 3.18 17.88
CA LEU A 440 6.36 4.25 18.81
C LEU A 440 5.10 4.94 19.32
N VAL A 441 4.91 4.93 20.64
CA VAL A 441 3.89 5.71 21.33
C VAL A 441 4.60 6.79 22.16
N LEU A 442 4.26 8.06 21.88
CA LEU A 442 4.63 9.17 22.75
C LEU A 442 3.47 9.46 23.70
N ASP A 443 3.68 9.18 24.98
CA ASP A 443 2.73 9.47 26.03
C ASP A 443 3.09 10.82 26.66
N LEU A 444 2.23 11.82 26.49
CA LEU A 444 2.54 13.23 26.76
C LEU A 444 1.70 13.77 27.92
N SER A 445 2.35 14.41 28.88
CA SER A 445 1.69 15.18 29.94
C SER A 445 2.21 16.62 30.06
N SER A 446 3.23 17.01 29.28
CA SER A 446 3.67 18.39 29.24
C SER A 446 2.72 19.27 28.41
N THR A 447 2.26 20.36 29.00
CA THR A 447 1.30 21.28 28.36
C THR A 447 1.80 21.79 27.00
N LYS A 448 3.09 22.13 26.91
CA LYS A 448 3.74 22.63 25.69
C LYS A 448 3.68 21.62 24.52
N ASN A 449 3.84 20.33 24.77
CA ASN A 449 3.80 19.33 23.71
C ASN A 449 2.38 18.86 23.42
N VAL A 450 1.52 18.77 24.44
CA VAL A 450 0.08 18.51 24.28
C VAL A 450 -0.57 19.59 23.41
N GLU A 451 -0.29 20.88 23.65
CA GLU A 451 -0.81 21.99 22.86
C GLU A 451 -0.47 21.84 21.37
N LYS A 452 0.78 21.48 21.04
CA LYS A 452 1.19 21.27 19.64
C LYS A 452 0.40 20.16 18.95
N VAL A 453 0.13 19.06 19.65
CA VAL A 453 -0.63 17.93 19.08
C VAL A 453 -2.09 18.31 18.91
N LEU A 454 -2.71 18.96 19.91
CA LEU A 454 -4.12 19.33 19.86
C LEU A 454 -4.45 20.44 18.86
N LEU A 455 -3.50 21.34 18.57
CA LEU A 455 -3.66 22.40 17.57
C LEU A 455 -3.32 21.96 16.13
N ALA A 456 -2.74 20.77 15.96
CA ALA A 456 -2.35 20.26 14.65
C ALA A 456 -3.59 19.87 13.83
N LYS A 457 -3.74 20.46 12.63
CA LYS A 457 -4.84 20.12 11.70
C LYS A 457 -4.63 18.80 10.95
N SER A 458 -3.44 18.22 11.03
CA SER A 458 -3.01 17.03 10.28
C SER A 458 -3.04 15.73 11.10
N THR A 459 -3.77 15.70 12.23
CA THR A 459 -3.91 14.51 13.07
C THR A 459 -5.22 13.77 12.82
N LYS A 460 -5.20 12.45 12.94
CA LYS A 460 -6.40 11.60 13.05
C LYS A 460 -6.31 10.75 14.32
N LYS A 461 -7.42 10.13 14.72
CA LYS A 461 -7.45 9.16 15.82
C LYS A 461 -6.49 7.98 15.53
N SER A 462 -5.85 7.46 16.57
CA SER A 462 -4.90 6.35 16.46
C SER A 462 -5.60 5.02 16.21
N PHE A 463 -4.83 3.99 15.82
CA PHE A 463 -5.34 2.65 15.49
C PHE A 463 -6.15 1.98 16.62
N VAL A 464 -6.00 2.44 17.86
CA VAL A 464 -6.76 1.95 19.01
C VAL A 464 -8.28 2.14 18.79
N TYR A 465 -8.67 3.24 18.14
CA TYR A 465 -10.07 3.55 17.85
C TYR A 465 -10.66 2.64 16.77
N ASP A 466 -9.84 2.05 15.89
CA ASP A 466 -10.27 1.11 14.85
C ASP A 466 -10.91 -0.15 15.47
N TYR A 467 -10.63 -0.45 16.74
CA TYR A 467 -11.26 -1.57 17.46
C TYR A 467 -12.75 -1.34 17.79
N LEU A 468 -13.19 -0.08 17.76
CA LEU A 468 -14.59 0.30 17.94
C LEU A 468 -15.33 0.41 16.60
N GLU A 469 -14.64 0.46 15.47
CA GLU A 469 -15.24 0.57 14.12
C GLU A 469 -16.29 -0.52 13.83
N PRO A 470 -16.12 -1.81 14.21
CA PRO A 470 -17.16 -2.81 14.00
C PRO A 470 -18.50 -2.51 14.70
N TRP A 471 -18.44 -1.72 15.77
CA TRP A 471 -19.62 -1.26 16.51
C TRP A 471 -20.09 0.11 16.03
N LEU A 472 -19.26 1.15 16.14
CA LEU A 472 -19.64 2.55 15.87
C LEU A 472 -19.57 2.94 14.38
N GLY A 473 -19.05 2.04 13.54
CA GLY A 473 -18.73 2.32 12.15
C GLY A 473 -17.78 3.50 12.03
N THR A 474 -18.00 4.33 11.01
CA THR A 474 -17.24 5.57 10.79
C THR A 474 -18.06 6.80 11.17
N GLY A 475 -18.71 6.74 12.34
CA GLY A 475 -19.44 7.86 12.96
C GLY A 475 -18.53 8.99 13.47
N LEU A 476 -19.09 9.99 14.15
CA LEU A 476 -18.37 11.21 14.54
C LEU A 476 -17.09 10.98 15.37
N LEU A 477 -17.04 9.93 16.19
CA LEU A 477 -15.87 9.62 17.03
C LEU A 477 -14.63 9.18 16.22
N ILE A 478 -14.85 8.41 15.15
CA ILE A 478 -13.81 7.71 14.38
C ILE A 478 -13.55 8.38 13.03
N SER A 479 -14.56 9.03 12.44
CA SER A 479 -14.46 9.70 11.14
C SER A 479 -13.36 10.78 11.10
N PHE A 480 -12.80 11.00 9.91
CA PHE A 480 -11.77 12.01 9.65
C PHE A 480 -12.03 12.75 8.33
N GLY A 481 -11.39 13.90 8.14
CA GLY A 481 -11.43 14.66 6.88
C GLY A 481 -12.81 15.23 6.54
N GLU A 482 -13.19 15.12 5.27
CA GLU A 482 -14.43 15.71 4.74
C GLU A 482 -15.69 15.10 5.37
N LYS A 483 -15.74 13.76 5.54
CA LYS A 483 -16.87 13.09 6.19
C LYS A 483 -17.12 13.65 7.59
N TRP A 484 -16.06 13.80 8.40
CA TRP A 484 -16.19 14.36 9.75
C TRP A 484 -16.71 15.80 9.73
N PHE A 485 -16.21 16.64 8.82
CA PHE A 485 -16.63 18.04 8.71
C PHE A 485 -18.11 18.15 8.32
N GLN A 486 -18.56 17.38 7.32
CA GLN A 486 -19.95 17.34 6.90
C GLN A 486 -20.88 16.86 8.03
N ARG A 487 -20.53 15.75 8.71
CA ARG A 487 -21.31 15.21 9.84
C ARG A 487 -21.41 16.23 10.97
N ARG A 488 -20.31 16.88 11.34
CA ARG A 488 -20.31 17.89 12.40
C ARG A 488 -21.16 19.10 12.06
N LYS A 489 -21.13 19.56 10.80
CA LYS A 489 -21.99 20.66 10.31
C LYS A 489 -23.48 20.31 10.47
N ILE A 490 -23.86 19.08 10.14
CA ILE A 490 -25.24 18.58 10.24
C ILE A 490 -25.71 18.53 11.70
N ILE A 491 -24.86 18.07 12.61
CA ILE A 491 -25.21 17.72 13.99
C ILE A 491 -25.18 18.91 14.94
N THR A 492 -24.27 19.87 14.72
CA THR A 492 -24.05 21.01 15.65
C THR A 492 -25.33 21.77 16.03
N PRO A 493 -26.29 22.02 15.11
CA PRO A 493 -27.54 22.73 15.45
C PRO A 493 -28.38 22.04 16.52
N ALA A 494 -28.36 20.70 16.64
CA ALA A 494 -29.11 19.95 17.67
C ALA A 494 -28.67 20.25 19.10
N PHE A 495 -27.46 20.78 19.29
CA PHE A 495 -26.86 21.07 20.59
C PHE A 495 -26.80 22.57 20.91
N HIS A 496 -27.55 23.40 20.17
CA HIS A 496 -27.66 24.82 20.46
C HIS A 496 -28.34 25.06 21.83
N PHE A 497 -27.87 26.03 22.62
CA PHE A 497 -28.31 26.25 24.02
C PHE A 497 -29.84 26.31 24.21
N LYS A 498 -30.56 26.93 23.26
CA LYS A 498 -32.03 27.00 23.28
C LYS A 498 -32.74 25.64 23.19
N ILE A 499 -32.07 24.60 22.67
CA ILE A 499 -32.57 23.21 22.64
C ILE A 499 -32.26 22.54 23.97
N LEU A 500 -31.06 22.78 24.52
CA LEU A 500 -30.64 22.24 25.82
C LEU A 500 -31.58 22.64 26.96
N ASP A 501 -32.15 23.85 26.94
CA ASP A 501 -33.14 24.26 27.94
C ASP A 501 -34.38 23.34 27.98
N GLN A 502 -34.74 22.72 26.85
CA GLN A 502 -35.87 21.79 26.76
C GLN A 502 -35.53 20.40 27.33
N PHE A 503 -34.24 20.08 27.45
CA PHE A 503 -33.82 18.82 28.07
C PHE A 503 -34.05 18.84 29.58
N MET A 504 -34.19 20.02 30.19
CA MET A 504 -34.46 20.15 31.62
C MET A 504 -35.76 19.45 32.02
N ASP A 505 -36.83 19.58 31.24
CA ASP A 505 -38.11 18.93 31.55
C ASP A 505 -37.94 17.40 31.61
N VAL A 506 -37.21 16.84 30.64
CA VAL A 506 -36.88 15.41 30.58
C VAL A 506 -35.97 15.01 31.74
N PHE A 507 -34.94 15.80 32.06
CA PHE A 507 -34.01 15.48 33.14
C PHE A 507 -34.68 15.49 34.52
N ASN A 508 -35.61 16.41 34.76
CA ASN A 508 -36.39 16.42 36.00
C ASN A 508 -37.25 15.15 36.10
N GLU A 509 -38.01 14.82 35.05
CA GLU A 509 -38.87 13.62 35.03
C GLU A 509 -38.07 12.32 35.24
N GLU A 510 -36.97 12.15 34.49
CA GLU A 510 -36.14 10.95 34.61
C GLU A 510 -35.42 10.88 35.97
N ALA A 511 -35.08 12.04 36.56
CA ALA A 511 -34.48 12.11 37.89
C ALA A 511 -35.50 11.75 38.98
N ASP A 512 -36.75 12.20 38.87
CA ASP A 512 -37.82 11.82 39.82
C ASP A 512 -38.06 10.31 39.80
N ILE A 513 -38.04 9.68 38.62
CA ILE A 513 -38.11 8.21 38.47
C ILE A 513 -36.92 7.55 39.17
N LEU A 514 -35.70 8.06 38.96
CA LEU A 514 -34.50 7.55 39.63
C LEU A 514 -34.63 7.64 41.15
N ILE A 515 -35.03 8.80 41.68
CA ILE A 515 -35.21 9.02 43.12
C ILE A 515 -36.26 8.06 43.70
N SER A 516 -37.41 7.87 43.04
CA SER A 516 -38.44 6.92 43.48
C SER A 516 -37.93 5.47 43.61
N LYS A 517 -36.95 5.10 42.78
CA LYS A 517 -36.30 3.78 42.82
C LYS A 517 -35.28 3.69 43.96
N LEU A 518 -34.54 4.77 44.20
CA LEU A 518 -33.56 4.88 45.28
C LEU A 518 -34.21 4.94 46.67
N GLU A 519 -35.44 5.47 46.79
CA GLU A 519 -36.18 5.51 48.07
C GLU A 519 -36.31 4.13 48.72
N LYS A 520 -36.40 3.07 47.91
CA LYS A 520 -36.49 1.68 48.38
C LYS A 520 -35.24 1.21 49.13
N HIS A 521 -34.11 1.93 49.01
CA HIS A 521 -32.83 1.61 49.65
C HIS A 521 -32.50 2.49 50.87
N VAL A 522 -33.36 3.45 51.20
CA VAL A 522 -33.17 4.33 52.34
C VAL A 522 -33.19 3.54 53.65
N GLY A 523 -32.15 3.72 54.47
CA GLY A 523 -31.96 3.03 55.75
C GLY A 523 -31.54 1.55 55.64
N LYS A 524 -31.27 1.05 54.43
CA LYS A 524 -30.79 -0.32 54.19
C LYS A 524 -29.25 -0.39 54.16
N SER A 525 -28.73 -1.58 53.87
CA SER A 525 -27.30 -1.82 53.64
C SER A 525 -26.79 -1.10 52.38
N GLU A 526 -25.48 -1.07 52.20
CA GLU A 526 -24.85 -0.54 50.98
C GLU A 526 -25.38 -1.26 49.72
N PHE A 527 -25.56 -0.52 48.64
CA PHE A 527 -25.98 -1.05 47.33
C PHE A 527 -25.22 -0.34 46.19
N ASP A 528 -25.20 -0.96 45.00
CA ASP A 528 -24.57 -0.39 43.81
C ASP A 528 -25.45 0.69 43.15
N ILE A 529 -25.04 1.95 43.21
CA ILE A 529 -25.74 3.05 42.56
C ILE A 529 -25.48 3.15 41.06
N TYR A 530 -24.36 2.59 40.57
CA TYR A 530 -23.94 2.74 39.18
C TYR A 530 -25.01 2.20 38.24
N ASP A 531 -25.54 1.00 38.52
CA ASP A 531 -26.53 0.36 37.65
C ASP A 531 -27.85 1.16 37.56
N TYR A 532 -28.27 1.86 38.61
CA TYR A 532 -29.43 2.77 38.56
C TYR A 532 -29.15 4.02 37.72
N VAL A 533 -27.99 4.65 37.92
CA VAL A 533 -27.58 5.84 37.17
C VAL A 533 -27.37 5.52 35.70
N THR A 534 -26.90 4.32 35.39
CA THR A 534 -26.76 3.80 34.01
C THR A 534 -28.09 3.86 33.28
N LEU A 535 -29.13 3.25 33.86
CA LEU A 535 -30.46 3.24 33.23
C LEU A 535 -31.06 4.64 33.12
N TYR A 536 -30.87 5.50 34.12
CA TYR A 536 -31.27 6.91 34.07
C TYR A 536 -30.62 7.67 32.90
N ALA A 537 -29.31 7.53 32.74
CA ALA A 537 -28.59 8.20 31.66
C ALA A 537 -29.03 7.69 30.28
N LEU A 538 -29.42 6.41 30.17
CA LEU A 538 -29.87 5.80 28.92
C LEU A 538 -31.25 6.33 28.52
N ASP A 539 -32.17 6.40 29.47
CA ASP A 539 -33.49 7.02 29.24
C ASP A 539 -33.34 8.51 28.89
N SER A 540 -32.49 9.23 29.63
CA SER A 540 -32.22 10.65 29.40
C SER A 540 -31.71 10.93 27.99
N ILE A 541 -30.72 10.18 27.48
CA ILE A 541 -30.19 10.41 26.12
C ILE A 541 -31.18 9.98 25.04
N CYS A 542 -31.94 8.91 25.25
CA CYS A 542 -32.96 8.45 24.29
C CYS A 542 -34.10 9.45 24.19
N ALA A 543 -34.57 9.98 25.32
CA ALA A 543 -35.66 10.95 25.36
C ALA A 543 -35.24 12.32 24.79
N THR A 544 -34.08 12.83 25.18
CA THR A 544 -33.60 14.16 24.76
C THR A 544 -33.09 14.19 23.32
N SER A 545 -32.18 13.28 22.97
CA SER A 545 -31.45 13.33 21.70
C SER A 545 -32.08 12.46 20.61
N MET A 546 -32.64 11.29 20.98
CA MET A 546 -33.31 10.41 20.01
C MET A 546 -34.80 10.71 19.86
N GLY A 547 -35.42 11.37 20.85
CA GLY A 547 -36.85 11.66 20.85
C GLY A 547 -37.72 10.44 21.12
N VAL A 548 -37.19 9.40 21.77
CA VAL A 548 -37.90 8.14 22.07
C VAL A 548 -37.80 7.83 23.56
N ARG A 549 -38.93 7.58 24.21
CA ARG A 549 -38.99 7.07 25.59
C ARG A 549 -38.92 5.55 25.55
N ILE A 550 -37.93 4.97 26.24
CA ILE A 550 -37.68 3.52 26.25
C ILE A 550 -37.91 2.88 27.62
N HIS A 551 -38.04 3.68 28.68
CA HIS A 551 -38.29 3.26 30.06
C HIS A 551 -37.25 2.23 30.56
N ALA A 552 -35.97 2.44 30.22
CA ALA A 552 -34.86 1.58 30.60
C ALA A 552 -34.75 1.42 32.12
N GLN A 553 -35.05 2.45 32.90
CA GLN A 553 -35.02 2.37 34.36
C GLN A 553 -35.91 1.27 34.94
N ASP A 554 -36.97 0.83 34.23
CA ASP A 554 -37.90 -0.23 34.67
C ASP A 554 -37.36 -1.65 34.42
N ASP A 555 -36.29 -1.78 33.64
CA ASP A 555 -35.63 -3.06 33.34
C ASP A 555 -34.20 -3.10 33.91
N PRO A 556 -34.01 -3.62 35.13
CA PRO A 556 -32.68 -3.78 35.73
C PRO A 556 -31.72 -4.65 34.92
N ASN A 557 -32.24 -5.50 34.03
CA ASN A 557 -31.45 -6.43 33.20
C ASN A 557 -31.34 -5.96 31.74
N ASN A 558 -31.52 -4.66 31.49
CA ASN A 558 -31.51 -4.07 30.16
C ASN A 558 -30.36 -4.62 29.28
N GLU A 559 -30.73 -5.28 28.20
CA GLU A 559 -29.81 -6.03 27.34
C GLU A 559 -28.76 -5.11 26.68
N TYR A 560 -29.14 -3.88 26.32
CA TYR A 560 -28.23 -2.92 25.72
C TYR A 560 -27.14 -2.49 26.71
N VAL A 561 -27.51 -2.15 27.95
CA VAL A 561 -26.55 -1.80 29.00
C VAL A 561 -25.56 -2.95 29.26
N GLN A 562 -26.05 -4.19 29.33
CA GLN A 562 -25.19 -5.36 29.50
C GLN A 562 -24.25 -5.57 28.30
N ALA A 563 -24.73 -5.33 27.08
CA ALA A 563 -23.93 -5.42 25.87
C ALA A 563 -22.84 -4.34 25.81
N VAL A 564 -23.13 -3.10 26.21
CA VAL A 564 -22.13 -2.01 26.29
C VAL A 564 -21.02 -2.37 27.30
N LYS A 565 -21.38 -2.92 28.46
CA LYS A 565 -20.42 -3.40 29.47
C LYS A 565 -19.50 -4.50 28.91
N GLN A 566 -20.07 -5.47 28.18
CA GLN A 566 -19.29 -6.54 27.53
C GLN A 566 -18.37 -6.00 26.44
N MET A 567 -18.86 -5.09 25.59
CA MET A 567 -18.09 -4.49 24.51
C MET A 567 -16.90 -3.67 25.04
N SER A 568 -17.08 -2.93 26.14
CA SER A 568 -15.99 -2.19 26.81
C SER A 568 -14.89 -3.13 27.32
N ASN A 569 -15.26 -4.30 27.85
CA ASN A 569 -14.30 -5.33 28.25
C ASN A 569 -13.53 -5.87 27.03
N PHE A 570 -14.23 -6.10 25.92
CA PHE A 570 -13.63 -6.56 24.67
C PHE A 570 -12.62 -5.56 24.11
N PHE A 571 -12.97 -4.28 24.13
CA PHE A 571 -12.08 -3.19 23.75
C PHE A 571 -10.79 -3.19 24.59
N LEU A 572 -10.90 -3.13 25.92
CA LEU A 572 -9.73 -3.04 26.81
C LEU A 572 -8.83 -4.29 26.75
N ARG A 573 -9.42 -5.49 26.67
CA ARG A 573 -8.65 -6.73 26.47
C ARG A 573 -7.88 -6.76 25.16
N ARG A 574 -8.39 -6.08 24.13
CA ARG A 574 -7.75 -5.97 22.82
C ARG A 574 -6.61 -4.97 22.82
N VAL A 575 -6.80 -3.79 23.44
CA VAL A 575 -5.76 -2.76 23.60
C VAL A 575 -4.51 -3.34 24.27
N PHE A 576 -4.66 -4.15 25.32
CA PHE A 576 -3.54 -4.66 26.11
C PHE A 576 -2.99 -6.03 25.69
N SER A 577 -3.33 -6.54 24.50
CA SER A 577 -2.89 -7.87 24.05
C SER A 577 -2.24 -7.87 22.69
N LEU A 578 -0.94 -8.20 22.62
CA LEU A 578 -0.16 -8.22 21.37
C LEU A 578 -0.85 -8.96 20.23
N LEU A 579 -1.28 -10.19 20.47
CA LEU A 579 -1.81 -11.04 19.40
C LEU A 579 -3.21 -10.57 18.95
N ARG A 580 -3.97 -9.92 19.82
CA ARG A 580 -5.34 -9.44 19.53
C ARG A 580 -5.36 -8.07 18.85
N GLN A 581 -4.23 -7.35 18.85
CA GLN A 581 -4.08 -6.09 18.12
C GLN A 581 -4.07 -6.30 16.60
N PHE A 582 -3.63 -7.47 16.11
CA PHE A 582 -3.59 -7.81 14.68
C PHE A 582 -4.99 -8.13 14.14
N PRO A 583 -5.60 -7.26 13.30
CA PRO A 583 -6.98 -7.46 12.83
C PRO A 583 -7.16 -8.77 12.05
N ALA A 584 -6.15 -9.13 11.24
CA ALA A 584 -6.17 -10.35 10.44
C ALA A 584 -6.09 -11.65 11.26
N LEU A 585 -5.64 -11.61 12.52
CA LEU A 585 -5.59 -12.79 13.38
C LEU A 585 -6.75 -12.83 14.39
N PHE A 586 -7.44 -11.70 14.58
CA PHE A 586 -8.48 -11.58 15.58
C PHE A 586 -9.65 -12.55 15.36
N PHE A 587 -10.03 -12.80 14.09
CA PHE A 587 -11.15 -13.70 13.76
C PHE A 587 -10.94 -15.16 14.20
N LEU A 588 -9.68 -15.58 14.43
CA LEU A 588 -9.33 -16.93 14.87
C LEU A 588 -9.65 -17.16 16.35
N TYR A 589 -9.81 -16.09 17.13
CA TYR A 589 -10.10 -16.21 18.56
C TYR A 589 -11.61 -16.46 18.79
N PRO A 590 -11.99 -17.40 19.68
CA PRO A 590 -13.40 -17.60 20.07
C PRO A 590 -14.09 -16.30 20.50
N PHE A 591 -13.30 -15.42 21.11
CA PHE A 591 -13.67 -14.09 21.55
C PHE A 591 -14.22 -13.17 20.44
N ALA A 592 -13.78 -13.33 19.19
CA ALA A 592 -14.29 -12.53 18.07
C ALA A 592 -15.74 -12.87 17.72
N ARG A 593 -16.13 -14.15 17.87
CA ARG A 593 -17.53 -14.58 17.67
C ARG A 593 -18.43 -14.03 18.77
N GLU A 594 -17.93 -14.00 20.00
CA GLU A 594 -18.64 -13.40 21.15
C GLU A 594 -18.84 -11.90 20.94
N GLN A 595 -17.78 -11.18 20.53
CA GLN A 595 -17.87 -9.76 20.15
C GLN A 595 -18.92 -9.53 19.05
N GLY A 596 -18.94 -10.36 18.00
CA GLY A 596 -19.94 -10.25 16.93
C GLY A 596 -21.38 -10.37 17.43
N ARG A 597 -21.66 -11.28 18.37
CA ARG A 597 -23.00 -11.40 18.99
C ARG A 597 -23.37 -10.19 19.82
N VAL A 598 -22.42 -9.63 20.58
CA VAL A 598 -22.64 -8.41 21.38
C VAL A 598 -22.92 -7.21 20.47
N ILE A 599 -22.16 -7.06 19.38
CA ILE A 599 -22.38 -6.01 18.38
C ILE A 599 -23.77 -6.13 17.75
N GLN A 600 -24.23 -7.35 17.44
CA GLN A 600 -25.59 -7.56 16.91
C GLN A 600 -26.67 -7.06 17.88
N LYS A 601 -26.52 -7.31 19.18
CA LYS A 601 -27.44 -6.79 20.21
C LYS A 601 -27.44 -5.26 20.26
N LEU A 602 -26.25 -4.66 20.22
CA LEU A 602 -26.08 -3.20 20.20
C LEU A 602 -26.76 -2.56 18.97
N HIS A 603 -26.49 -3.11 17.78
CA HIS A 603 -27.10 -2.63 16.53
C HIS A 603 -28.60 -2.88 16.47
N HIS A 604 -29.09 -3.99 17.01
CA HIS A 604 -30.53 -4.26 17.07
C HIS A 604 -31.24 -3.20 17.91
N PHE A 605 -30.68 -2.86 19.07
CA PHE A 605 -31.24 -1.81 19.92
C PHE A 605 -31.25 -0.45 19.23
N THR A 606 -30.12 -0.02 18.64
CA THR A 606 -30.08 1.30 17.98
C THR A 606 -30.95 1.37 16.74
N ASN A 607 -31.07 0.28 15.98
CA ASN A 607 -32.06 0.19 14.89
C ASN A 607 -33.50 0.30 15.41
N SER A 608 -33.83 -0.33 16.54
CA SER A 608 -35.18 -0.25 17.13
C SER A 608 -35.55 1.18 17.55
N VAL A 609 -34.59 1.96 18.07
CA VAL A 609 -34.78 3.38 18.40
C VAL A 609 -35.02 4.20 17.13
N ILE A 610 -34.22 3.97 16.08
CA ILE A 610 -34.38 4.65 14.78
C ILE A 610 -35.74 4.34 14.16
N GLU A 611 -36.17 3.09 14.17
CA GLU A 611 -37.47 2.66 13.64
C GLU A 611 -38.64 3.22 14.45
N SER A 612 -38.55 3.19 15.78
CA SER A 612 -39.55 3.79 16.67
C SER A 612 -39.75 5.27 16.36
N ARG A 613 -38.65 6.03 16.21
CA ARG A 613 -38.73 7.46 15.88
C ARG A 613 -39.27 7.70 14.47
N ARG A 614 -38.88 6.89 13.48
CA ARG A 614 -39.44 6.96 12.12
C ARG A 614 -40.96 6.76 12.11
N ASN A 615 -41.46 5.78 12.87
CA ASN A 615 -42.88 5.50 12.98
C ASN A 615 -43.63 6.66 13.66
N GLN A 616 -43.06 7.26 14.71
CA GLN A 616 -43.63 8.45 15.35
C GLN A 616 -43.71 9.64 14.39
N LEU A 617 -42.63 9.95 13.66
CA LEU A 617 -42.63 11.05 12.68
C LEU A 617 -43.63 10.83 11.55
N ALA A 618 -43.76 9.59 11.05
CA ALA A 618 -44.76 9.24 10.04
C ALA A 618 -46.20 9.42 10.55
N LEU A 619 -46.45 9.12 11.82
CA LEU A 619 -47.75 9.33 12.46
C LEU A 619 -48.06 10.83 12.62
N GLU A 620 -47.08 11.62 13.09
CA GLU A 620 -47.21 13.09 13.21
C GLU A 620 -47.49 13.77 11.86
N GLN A 621 -46.88 13.28 10.77
CA GLN A 621 -47.15 13.76 9.41
C GLN A 621 -48.56 13.43 8.94
N ARG A 622 -49.03 12.20 9.19
CA ARG A 622 -50.39 11.77 8.85
C ARG A 622 -51.47 12.55 9.61
N LEU A 623 -51.17 12.98 10.83
CA LEU A 623 -52.06 13.79 11.67
C LEU A 623 -52.02 15.28 11.32
N GLY A 624 -51.34 15.69 10.24
CA GLY A 624 -51.29 17.08 9.79
C GLY A 624 -50.49 18.03 10.69
N THR A 625 -49.68 17.49 11.60
CA THR A 625 -48.89 18.28 12.57
C THR A 625 -47.50 18.65 12.02
N VAL A 626 -47.14 18.20 10.81
CA VAL A 626 -45.81 18.37 10.21
C VAL A 626 -45.92 18.66 8.71
N GLU A 627 -45.56 19.88 8.28
CA GLU A 627 -45.22 20.18 6.87
C GLU A 627 -43.73 19.88 6.62
N PHE A 628 -43.45 19.19 5.51
CA PHE A 628 -42.09 19.00 5.01
C PHE A 628 -41.75 20.12 4.04
N ASP A 629 -40.86 21.04 4.43
CA ASP A 629 -40.20 21.94 3.49
C ASP A 629 -38.73 21.51 3.33
N VAL A 630 -38.31 21.33 2.08
CA VAL A 630 -37.03 20.73 1.67
C VAL A 630 -36.00 21.83 1.31
N ASN A 631 -36.35 23.10 1.48
CA ASN A 631 -35.44 24.21 1.18
C ASN A 631 -34.33 24.37 2.23
N GLU A 632 -33.07 24.32 1.77
CA GLU A 632 -31.84 24.44 2.57
C GLU A 632 -31.76 25.74 3.40
N ASP A 633 -32.49 26.79 3.02
CA ASP A 633 -32.37 28.14 3.59
C ASP A 633 -33.22 28.38 4.85
N GLN A 634 -34.05 27.43 5.29
CA GLN A 634 -34.83 27.53 6.53
C GLN A 634 -34.59 26.37 7.51
N MET A 635 -33.32 26.00 7.74
CA MET A 635 -32.94 25.08 8.82
C MET A 635 -33.35 25.58 10.24
N TYR A 636 -33.87 26.81 10.35
CA TYR A 636 -34.46 27.42 11.55
C TYR A 636 -36.01 27.45 11.48
N SER A 637 -36.67 26.30 11.34
CA SER A 637 -38.13 26.25 11.49
C SER A 637 -38.54 26.45 12.97
N LYS A 638 -39.78 26.91 13.20
CA LYS A 638 -40.34 27.16 14.54
C LYS A 638 -40.36 25.95 15.48
N ARG A 639 -40.14 24.72 14.97
CA ARG A 639 -40.00 23.48 15.76
C ARG A 639 -38.54 23.05 15.79
N LYS A 640 -37.92 23.07 16.97
CA LYS A 640 -36.53 22.64 17.16
C LYS A 640 -36.45 21.12 17.09
N ASN A 641 -35.84 20.60 16.03
CA ASN A 641 -35.68 19.16 15.77
C ASN A 641 -34.69 18.53 16.78
N THR A 642 -35.00 17.31 17.27
CA THR A 642 -34.02 16.51 18.03
C THR A 642 -32.83 16.12 17.15
N PHE A 643 -31.76 15.60 17.77
CA PHE A 643 -30.61 15.11 17.03
C PHE A 643 -30.99 14.05 15.97
N LEU A 644 -31.78 13.04 16.36
CA LEU A 644 -32.22 12.00 15.43
C LEU A 644 -33.15 12.56 14.34
N ASP A 645 -34.00 13.55 14.67
CA ASP A 645 -34.84 14.22 13.68
C ASP A 645 -34.00 14.92 12.60
N GLN A 646 -32.88 15.55 12.97
CA GLN A 646 -31.99 16.19 12.00
C GLN A 646 -31.36 15.16 11.06
N LEU A 647 -30.86 14.04 11.60
CA LEU A 647 -30.29 12.96 10.78
C LEU A 647 -31.31 12.32 9.83
N LEU A 648 -32.58 12.21 10.24
CA LEU A 648 -33.65 11.66 9.41
C LEU A 648 -34.10 12.63 8.31
N LYS A 649 -33.92 13.94 8.49
CA LYS A 649 -34.34 14.99 7.55
C LYS A 649 -33.27 15.37 6.53
N VAL A 650 -32.00 15.20 6.88
CA VAL A 650 -30.88 15.68 6.06
C VAL A 650 -30.66 14.84 4.81
N THR A 651 -30.44 15.54 3.70
CA THR A 651 -29.96 14.97 2.45
C THR A 651 -28.51 15.39 2.21
N VAL A 652 -27.71 14.51 1.60
CA VAL A 652 -26.35 14.77 1.13
C VAL A 652 -26.33 14.44 -0.36
N ASP A 653 -25.90 15.38 -1.20
CA ASP A 653 -25.96 15.28 -2.67
C ASP A 653 -27.37 14.95 -3.21
N GLY A 654 -28.41 15.52 -2.57
CA GLY A 654 -29.81 15.30 -2.95
C GLY A 654 -30.38 13.92 -2.54
N LYS A 655 -29.63 13.09 -1.80
CA LYS A 655 -30.09 11.79 -1.31
C LYS A 655 -30.17 11.74 0.22
N PRO A 656 -31.18 11.08 0.80
CA PRO A 656 -31.25 10.89 2.25
C PRO A 656 -30.09 10.01 2.74
N LEU A 657 -29.70 10.21 3.99
CA LEU A 657 -28.71 9.35 4.64
C LEU A 657 -29.19 7.89 4.71
N SER A 658 -28.28 6.94 4.45
CA SER A 658 -28.59 5.52 4.59
C SER A 658 -28.86 5.16 6.05
N THR A 659 -29.71 4.15 6.30
CA THR A 659 -29.97 3.67 7.67
C THR A 659 -28.67 3.29 8.39
N ALA A 660 -27.69 2.71 7.69
CA ALA A 660 -26.37 2.43 8.25
C ALA A 660 -25.65 3.70 8.70
N ALA A 661 -25.62 4.75 7.86
CA ALA A 661 -24.97 6.02 8.20
C ALA A 661 -25.66 6.76 9.35
N ILE A 662 -26.99 6.66 9.47
CA ILE A 662 -27.72 7.18 10.63
C ILE A 662 -27.37 6.37 11.88
N ARG A 663 -27.33 5.04 11.77
CA ARG A 663 -26.96 4.14 12.87
C ARG A 663 -25.55 4.42 13.39
N GLU A 664 -24.56 4.66 12.53
CA GLU A 664 -23.19 5.03 12.94
C GLU A 664 -23.18 6.23 13.92
N GLU A 665 -23.97 7.26 13.61
CA GLU A 665 -24.07 8.46 14.46
C GLU A 665 -24.90 8.19 15.72
N VAL A 666 -26.01 7.44 15.62
CA VAL A 666 -26.84 7.06 16.77
C VAL A 666 -26.06 6.18 17.75
N ASP A 667 -25.33 5.16 17.27
CA ASP A 667 -24.45 4.31 18.07
C ASP A 667 -23.43 5.17 18.82
N THR A 668 -22.80 6.12 18.12
CA THR A 668 -21.80 7.03 18.71
C THR A 668 -22.40 7.90 19.83
N PHE A 669 -23.53 8.56 19.57
CA PHE A 669 -24.15 9.47 20.54
C PHE A 669 -24.78 8.75 21.73
N MET A 670 -25.44 7.61 21.50
CA MET A 670 -26.03 6.83 22.57
C MET A 670 -24.93 6.24 23.47
N PHE A 671 -23.84 5.74 22.89
CA PHE A 671 -22.74 5.21 23.68
C PHE A 671 -22.05 6.30 24.52
N GLU A 672 -21.54 7.34 23.86
CA GLU A 672 -20.76 8.40 24.51
C GLU A 672 -21.63 9.20 25.49
N GLY A 673 -22.90 9.47 25.15
CA GLY A 673 -23.80 10.27 25.98
C GLY A 673 -24.33 9.56 27.23
N HIS A 674 -24.39 8.24 27.23
CA HIS A 674 -24.88 7.44 28.36
C HIS A 674 -23.76 7.00 29.31
N ASP A 675 -22.74 6.30 28.79
CA ASP A 675 -21.78 5.58 29.64
C ASP A 675 -20.82 6.55 30.37
N THR A 676 -20.42 7.63 29.69
CA THR A 676 -19.57 8.67 30.30
C THR A 676 -20.32 9.50 31.34
N THR A 677 -21.57 9.88 31.05
CA THR A 677 -22.46 10.60 31.99
C THR A 677 -22.70 9.77 33.24
N THR A 678 -22.93 8.47 33.08
CA THR A 678 -23.11 7.52 34.19
C THR A 678 -21.91 7.54 35.13
N SER A 679 -20.71 7.46 34.58
CA SER A 679 -19.47 7.54 35.35
C SER A 679 -19.38 8.88 36.09
N GLY A 680 -19.57 10.01 35.39
CA GLY A 680 -19.48 11.35 35.99
C GLY A 680 -20.41 11.53 37.20
N ILE A 681 -21.68 11.16 37.07
CA ILE A 681 -22.66 11.24 38.16
C ILE A 681 -22.28 10.29 39.30
N SER A 682 -21.99 9.04 39.00
CA SER A 682 -21.76 8.02 40.03
C SER A 682 -20.50 8.31 40.86
N PHE A 683 -19.41 8.81 40.25
CA PHE A 683 -18.22 9.23 41.00
C PHE A 683 -18.42 10.50 41.79
N THR A 684 -19.22 11.44 41.28
CA THR A 684 -19.60 12.63 42.05
C THR A 684 -20.35 12.21 43.31
N ILE A 685 -21.31 11.28 43.20
CA ILE A 685 -22.03 10.75 44.38
C ILE A 685 -21.08 10.02 45.32
N LEU A 686 -20.16 9.20 44.82
CA LEU A 686 -19.16 8.52 45.65
C LEU A 686 -18.25 9.51 46.40
N ASN A 687 -17.80 10.58 45.73
CA ASN A 687 -16.99 11.62 46.35
C ASN A 687 -17.79 12.35 47.45
N LEU A 688 -19.05 12.68 47.20
CA LEU A 688 -19.94 13.26 48.19
C LEU A 688 -20.17 12.32 49.39
N ALA A 689 -20.34 11.02 49.14
CA ALA A 689 -20.45 10.02 50.20
C ALA A 689 -19.19 9.95 51.08
N LYS A 690 -17.99 10.11 50.48
CA LYS A 690 -16.70 10.12 51.20
C LYS A 690 -16.42 11.44 51.94
N HIS A 691 -16.92 12.56 51.42
CA HIS A 691 -16.67 13.91 51.91
C HIS A 691 -17.96 14.57 52.42
N GLN A 692 -18.41 14.13 53.59
CA GLN A 692 -19.67 14.58 54.20
C GLN A 692 -19.70 16.09 54.49
N ASP A 693 -18.55 16.69 54.78
CA ASP A 693 -18.40 18.14 54.94
C ASP A 693 -18.69 18.91 53.64
N ILE A 694 -18.25 18.37 52.50
CA ILE A 694 -18.54 18.93 51.17
C ILE A 694 -20.02 18.72 50.83
N GLN A 695 -20.57 17.53 51.13
CA GLN A 695 -21.98 17.22 50.91
C GLN A 695 -22.93 18.10 51.74
N GLN A 696 -22.51 18.49 52.94
CA GLN A 696 -23.25 19.40 53.80
C GLN A 696 -23.27 20.83 53.24
N LYS A 697 -22.12 21.36 52.80
CA LYS A 697 -22.05 22.69 52.15
C LYS A 697 -22.87 22.76 50.86
N LEU A 698 -22.86 21.69 50.06
CA LEU A 698 -23.69 21.62 48.86
C LEU A 698 -25.17 21.64 49.21
N PHE A 699 -25.55 20.98 50.30
CA PHE A 699 -26.92 21.03 50.78
C PHE A 699 -27.33 22.41 51.29
N GLU A 700 -26.44 23.13 51.99
CA GLU A 700 -26.68 24.50 52.41
C GLU A 700 -26.91 25.43 51.21
N GLU A 701 -26.17 25.26 50.10
CA GLU A 701 -26.46 25.98 48.85
C GLU A 701 -27.84 25.62 48.28
N ILE A 702 -28.19 24.34 48.26
CA ILE A 702 -29.51 23.88 47.77
C ILE A 702 -30.64 24.45 48.64
N ASP A 703 -30.50 24.41 49.97
CA ASP A 703 -31.50 24.94 50.91
C ASP A 703 -31.60 26.47 50.84
N GLN A 704 -30.48 27.17 50.67
CA GLN A 704 -30.49 28.62 50.46
C GLN A 704 -31.21 29.02 49.17
N MET A 705 -31.06 28.24 48.10
CA MET A 705 -31.62 28.55 46.78
C MET A 705 -33.06 28.07 46.63
N LEU A 706 -33.43 26.92 47.19
CA LEU A 706 -34.73 26.27 46.98
C LEU A 706 -35.61 26.21 48.23
N GLY A 707 -35.01 26.30 49.42
CA GLY A 707 -35.68 26.25 50.72
C GLY A 707 -36.62 25.05 50.90
N ALA A 708 -37.74 25.29 51.57
CA ALA A 708 -38.76 24.27 51.86
C ALA A 708 -39.38 23.61 50.60
N HIS A 709 -39.22 24.22 49.42
CA HIS A 709 -39.77 23.72 48.16
C HIS A 709 -38.77 22.89 47.35
N ALA A 710 -37.58 22.58 47.90
CA ALA A 710 -36.53 21.85 47.19
C ALA A 710 -36.97 20.52 46.53
N LYS A 711 -37.97 19.82 47.08
CA LYS A 711 -38.51 18.58 46.50
C LYS A 711 -39.56 18.78 45.40
N THR A 712 -40.14 19.97 45.29
CA THR A 712 -41.27 20.26 44.39
C THR A 712 -40.93 21.26 43.29
N THR A 713 -39.80 21.96 43.41
CA THR A 713 -39.35 22.95 42.43
C THR A 713 -38.77 22.27 41.20
N THR A 714 -39.34 22.52 40.03
CA THR A 714 -38.76 22.10 38.74
C THR A 714 -37.45 22.84 38.49
N LEU A 715 -36.37 22.08 38.28
CA LEU A 715 -35.05 22.64 38.03
C LEU A 715 -34.95 23.19 36.61
N THR A 716 -34.41 24.40 36.46
CA THR A 716 -34.16 25.04 35.16
C THR A 716 -32.68 25.25 34.91
N SER A 717 -32.29 25.38 33.64
CA SER A 717 -30.93 25.69 33.21
C SER A 717 -30.39 26.97 33.87
N ALA A 718 -31.22 28.02 33.97
CA ALA A 718 -30.86 29.27 34.64
C ALA A 718 -30.58 29.09 36.14
N LEU A 719 -31.44 28.35 36.85
CA LEU A 719 -31.27 28.06 38.27
C LEU A 719 -29.99 27.27 38.55
N LEU A 720 -29.66 26.27 37.72
CA LEU A 720 -28.44 25.48 37.87
C LEU A 720 -27.17 26.31 37.62
N GLN A 721 -27.21 27.31 36.73
CA GLN A 721 -26.08 28.23 36.49
C GLN A 721 -25.79 29.12 37.70
N GLU A 722 -26.78 29.36 38.56
CA GLU A 722 -26.61 30.15 39.79
C GLU A 722 -26.03 29.32 40.96
N MET A 723 -26.12 27.98 40.90
CA MET A 723 -25.55 27.05 41.89
C MET A 723 -24.04 26.87 41.70
N LYS A 724 -23.26 27.84 42.18
CA LYS A 724 -21.80 27.91 41.98
C LYS A 724 -21.05 26.81 42.71
N TYR A 725 -21.47 26.42 43.91
CA TYR A 725 -20.79 25.39 44.69
C TYR A 725 -21.05 24.00 44.10
N LEU A 726 -22.26 23.73 43.60
CA LEU A 726 -22.56 22.56 42.79
C LEU A 726 -21.60 22.45 41.59
N ASP A 727 -21.42 23.52 40.82
CA ASP A 727 -20.48 23.56 39.68
C ASP A 727 -19.03 23.26 40.13
N MET A 728 -18.59 23.80 41.27
CA MET A 728 -17.28 23.49 41.85
C MET A 728 -17.13 22.01 42.23
N VAL A 729 -18.16 21.43 42.87
CA VAL A 729 -18.18 20.01 43.28
C VAL A 729 -18.11 19.09 42.07
N VAL A 730 -18.88 19.38 41.02
CA VAL A 730 -18.89 18.60 39.78
C VAL A 730 -17.53 18.71 39.09
N LYS A 731 -16.98 19.92 38.92
CA LYS A 731 -15.67 20.13 38.29
C LYS A 731 -14.54 19.43 39.04
N GLU A 732 -14.54 19.49 40.37
CA GLU A 732 -13.53 18.83 41.20
C GLU A 732 -13.66 17.31 41.13
N SER A 733 -14.89 16.79 41.11
CA SER A 733 -15.15 15.36 40.93
C SER A 733 -14.63 14.85 39.59
N LEU A 734 -14.87 15.58 38.50
CA LEU A 734 -14.35 15.26 37.17
C LEU A 734 -12.82 15.37 37.07
N ARG A 735 -12.19 16.28 37.85
CA ARG A 735 -10.72 16.38 37.95
C ARG A 735 -10.12 15.18 38.68
N LEU A 736 -10.77 14.71 39.74
CA LEU A 736 -10.31 13.56 40.54
C LEU A 736 -10.52 12.23 39.81
N VAL A 737 -11.68 12.07 39.17
CA VAL A 737 -12.06 10.87 38.42
C VAL A 737 -12.69 11.29 37.08
N PRO A 738 -11.87 11.44 36.02
CA PRO A 738 -12.39 11.79 34.71
C PRO A 738 -13.25 10.63 34.17
N PRO A 739 -14.39 10.89 33.52
CA PRO A 739 -15.17 9.85 32.85
C PRO A 739 -14.30 9.18 31.77
N LEU A 740 -13.99 7.90 31.96
CA LEU A 740 -13.20 7.10 31.01
C LEU A 740 -14.07 5.97 30.48
N LEU A 741 -13.71 5.49 29.28
CA LEU A 741 -14.17 4.28 28.60
C LEU A 741 -13.84 2.97 29.36
N ALA A 742 -13.71 3.06 30.68
CA ALA A 742 -13.31 1.97 31.54
C ALA A 742 -14.19 2.00 32.79
N SER A 743 -14.94 0.92 32.98
CA SER A 743 -15.63 0.64 34.24
C SER A 743 -14.59 0.57 35.37
N TYR A 744 -14.96 0.90 36.61
CA TYR A 744 -14.02 1.02 37.73
C TYR A 744 -14.20 -0.11 38.77
N ARG A 745 -13.18 -0.40 39.60
CA ARG A 745 -13.17 -1.47 40.62
C ARG A 745 -13.14 -0.89 42.04
N ILE A 746 -13.83 -1.54 42.96
CA ILE A 746 -13.61 -1.48 44.41
C ILE A 746 -13.34 -2.93 44.86
N LEU A 747 -12.39 -3.16 45.77
CA LEU A 747 -12.05 -4.52 46.21
C LEU A 747 -13.12 -5.06 47.19
N PRO A 748 -13.44 -6.38 47.16
CA PRO A 748 -14.42 -6.97 48.06
C PRO A 748 -14.06 -6.72 49.53
N GLY A 749 -15.03 -6.21 50.32
CA GLY A 749 -14.85 -5.93 51.76
C GLY A 749 -14.29 -4.55 52.10
N GLU A 750 -14.10 -3.66 51.13
CA GLU A 750 -13.72 -2.27 51.40
C GLU A 750 -14.95 -1.34 51.43
N SER A 751 -15.17 -0.66 52.56
CA SER A 751 -16.20 0.39 52.65
C SER A 751 -15.81 1.63 51.84
N ALA A 752 -16.79 2.46 51.49
CA ALA A 752 -16.58 3.71 50.74
C ALA A 752 -15.42 4.58 51.28
N LYS A 753 -15.13 4.51 52.59
CA LYS A 753 -14.04 5.25 53.26
C LYS A 753 -12.61 4.78 52.92
N ARG A 754 -12.40 3.56 52.39
CA ARG A 754 -11.04 2.97 52.19
C ARG A 754 -10.50 3.07 50.75
N ILE A 755 -11.34 3.44 49.78
CA ILE A 755 -11.01 3.46 48.35
C ILE A 755 -9.88 4.46 48.03
N ARG A 756 -8.77 4.03 47.41
CA ARG A 756 -7.68 4.91 46.95
C ARG A 756 -7.76 5.18 45.44
N TYR A 757 -7.89 6.46 45.09
CA TYR A 757 -8.07 6.94 43.71
C TYR A 757 -6.98 6.55 42.69
N LYS A 758 -5.79 6.11 43.11
CA LYS A 758 -4.62 5.98 42.23
C LYS A 758 -4.29 4.57 41.73
N THR A 759 -4.89 3.52 42.30
CA THR A 759 -4.56 2.11 42.01
C THR A 759 -5.79 1.21 41.89
N ASP A 760 -6.91 1.61 42.49
CA ASP A 760 -8.09 0.73 42.59
C ASP A 760 -9.08 0.98 41.43
N LEU A 761 -8.93 2.10 40.72
CA LEU A 761 -9.87 2.57 39.70
C LEU A 761 -9.60 2.00 38.29
N VAL A 762 -9.63 0.66 38.15
CA VAL A 762 -9.71 0.00 36.82
C VAL A 762 -10.51 -1.32 36.88
N ILE A 763 -11.51 -1.40 36.01
CA ILE A 763 -12.31 -2.54 35.48
C ILE A 763 -13.01 -3.43 36.51
N ARG A 764 -14.35 -3.24 36.60
CA ARG A 764 -15.34 -4.01 37.39
C ARG A 764 -14.95 -5.47 37.63
N PRO A 765 -14.88 -5.91 38.91
CA PRO A 765 -15.37 -7.20 39.37
C PRO A 765 -16.86 -7.09 39.68
N THR A 766 -17.42 -8.20 40.13
CA THR A 766 -18.82 -8.52 40.38
C THR A 766 -19.67 -7.57 41.27
N GLU A 767 -19.13 -6.48 41.83
CA GLU A 767 -19.85 -5.55 42.73
C GLU A 767 -19.50 -4.08 42.35
N GLY A 768 -20.48 -3.21 42.13
CA GLY A 768 -20.29 -1.84 41.60
C GLY A 768 -19.94 -0.76 42.64
N ILE A 769 -20.53 0.43 42.59
CA ILE A 769 -20.23 1.57 43.48
C ILE A 769 -21.14 1.53 44.73
N PRO A 770 -20.64 1.07 45.89
CA PRO A 770 -21.45 0.92 47.09
C PRO A 770 -21.72 2.28 47.72
N VAL A 771 -22.99 2.59 47.92
CA VAL A 771 -23.44 3.75 48.70
C VAL A 771 -24.51 3.33 49.69
N LYS A 772 -24.61 4.06 50.79
CA LYS A 772 -25.69 3.92 51.77
C LYS A 772 -26.53 5.20 51.77
N LEU A 773 -27.85 5.05 51.72
CA LEU A 773 -28.78 6.17 51.79
C LEU A 773 -29.40 6.25 53.18
N GLU A 774 -29.38 7.44 53.77
CA GLU A 774 -30.04 7.74 55.04
C GLU A 774 -30.95 8.97 54.86
N LYS A 775 -32.05 9.03 55.61
CA LYS A 775 -32.86 10.25 55.64
C LYS A 775 -32.08 11.35 56.37
N ARG A 776 -32.03 12.55 55.79
CA ARG A 776 -31.49 13.72 56.49
C ARG A 776 -32.47 14.16 57.59
N SER A 777 -31.95 14.36 58.79
CA SER A 777 -32.71 14.92 59.92
C SER A 777 -33.14 16.36 59.59
N GLY A 778 -34.46 16.61 59.55
CA GLY A 778 -35.05 17.92 59.26
C GLY A 778 -35.85 18.00 57.95
N ILE A 779 -35.97 16.90 57.19
CA ILE A 779 -36.75 16.78 55.94
C ILE A 779 -37.60 15.49 55.95
#